data_AF-A0A292PNU1-F1
#
_entry.id   AF-A0A292PNU1-F1
#
_cell.length_a   1.000
_cell.length_b   1.000
_cell.length_c   1.000
_cell.angle_alpha   90.00
_cell.angle_beta   90.00
_cell.angle_gamma   90.00
#
_symmetry.space_group_name_H-M   'P 1'
#
loop_
_entity.id
_entity.type
_entity.pdbx_description
1 polymer ?
#
loop_
_entity_poly.entity_id
_entity_poly.type
_entity_poly.pdbx_seq_one_letter_code
_entity_poly.pdbx_strand_id
1 'polypeptide(L)'
;MRGFGTILALCAAILPEVSSRSLVGRAVCTTNLIIDNYAQYSSHLNSLGSWTSDDGSMTSLTASTANKKLSFTPKADGSSYFYTTFSNCVSATADRYNAITFPFKGPAGASFTLELQTASSCSGSYTSYYHDVTGLTGSTQTITVPLSSFPGANLGVIVAWAWSGFSTAGSWELGQTSFVCPGGSSSVPVSSTTSTTSTSSTAPPSSTSSSSSTKPTTSTTSTTSSSTTSTTRPTTSTTSTASTTSSSTTSTTSTTKPTSSTSSSSTSSGTTSTTSSIVPTGTCQPLLIDDWASQSRLTFLFYNAMNQPTSDDGTMTSIVVANNRVTLTPKANSYFYSSFGCVSATNKYGGISLRIKAAAGTTFNIQMQSSSTCSTSAFNGFDRTTTQLGWTFDGTEKLYNIPFSSFSGLDTSKLTTILFITFNNKPVTFGPMAFYCGSTPTEYIPPPTTTGSDPSSTVPVTSATAGALVIDQFANPDSNALGFWHGGDDPSQYSISGGKLTVNFRDTDYAFYSQISATCRDMSTYEGGYLHIAYSGSNLFTVALQQHNSGCNEAVAPYPETWDVVEARRYSSASDIYVPISHFNIIKSRVIGVALKAFQSSASTVITRIEIVQTVPSSFTGSISAKIPTAPLLFACKRPNSFAFAIDDGVPELAQQVLQIIREENIKVTFFTVGQPLLDASTNLSNVYTEMLSRGHQVALHTFTHPKMESLATTADMDWEIQQDVAAVQQKLHISSKYYRPPFGNEGARSRQRLEANIPGSQVIHWSVDVEDWLWATSSTPQKQLDAFKRDVNKGGNLVVMHYLYPSTVNYLKQFIQIAKATGKQLMRVDQCMMDPNAPPL
;
A
#
# COMPACT_ATOMS: atom_id res chain seq x y z
N MET A 1 5.02 -18.19 -17.84
CA MET A 1 5.30 -19.43 -17.07
C MET A 1 6.78 -19.46 -16.72
N ARG A 2 7.14 -19.93 -15.51
CA ARG A 2 8.52 -20.18 -15.00
C ARG A 2 9.43 -18.93 -14.92
N GLY A 3 10.12 -18.66 -13.82
CA GLY A 3 10.03 -19.17 -12.44
C GLY A 3 10.55 -18.08 -11.49
N PHE A 4 10.06 -17.92 -10.25
CA PHE A 4 10.09 -18.88 -9.14
C PHE A 4 11.49 -19.44 -8.87
N GLY A 5 12.19 -18.84 -7.91
CA GLY A 5 13.47 -19.29 -7.38
C GLY A 5 13.99 -18.40 -6.24
N THR A 6 14.47 -19.03 -5.17
CA THR A 6 15.48 -18.51 -4.23
C THR A 6 15.07 -17.53 -3.10
N ILE A 7 14.37 -18.11 -2.10
CA ILE A 7 14.84 -18.23 -0.69
C ILE A 7 14.70 -17.07 0.33
N LEU A 8 14.34 -17.47 1.57
CA LEU A 8 14.30 -16.75 2.85
C LEU A 8 15.68 -16.65 3.53
N ALA A 9 16.02 -15.48 4.10
CA ALA A 9 16.90 -15.26 5.28
C ALA A 9 17.22 -13.73 5.42
N LEU A 10 17.28 -13.09 6.59
CA LEU A 10 16.91 -13.44 7.98
C LEU A 10 16.73 -12.13 8.75
N CYS A 11 16.10 -12.13 9.94
CA CYS A 11 16.73 -11.47 11.10
C CYS A 11 16.31 -12.09 12.44
N ALA A 12 17.26 -12.24 13.38
CA ALA A 12 17.03 -12.61 14.78
C ALA A 12 18.16 -12.04 15.68
N ALA A 13 17.94 -12.04 17.01
CA ALA A 13 18.69 -11.28 18.03
C ALA A 13 18.38 -9.75 17.99
N ILE A 14 18.47 -8.98 19.08
CA ILE A 14 19.28 -9.14 20.31
C ILE A 14 18.42 -9.07 21.61
N LEU A 15 18.88 -9.80 22.64
CA LEU A 15 18.36 -9.83 24.01
C LEU A 15 19.12 -8.86 24.95
N PRO A 16 18.57 -8.47 26.11
CA PRO A 16 19.37 -7.89 27.20
C PRO A 16 20.34 -8.92 27.80
N GLU A 17 21.50 -8.46 28.28
CA GLU A 17 22.55 -9.34 28.82
C GLU A 17 22.19 -10.00 30.16
N VAL A 18 22.57 -11.28 30.32
CA VAL A 18 22.73 -11.91 31.65
C VAL A 18 24.04 -12.72 31.69
N SER A 19 24.99 -12.22 32.50
CA SER A 19 26.16 -12.90 33.09
C SER A 19 26.79 -14.10 32.36
N SER A 20 28.00 -13.90 31.84
CA SER A 20 28.87 -14.96 31.33
C SER A 20 29.27 -15.99 32.40
N ARG A 21 29.08 -17.28 32.11
CA ARG A 21 29.63 -18.39 32.91
C ARG A 21 30.12 -19.56 32.03
N SER A 22 31.41 -19.89 32.24
CA SER A 22 32.14 -21.14 31.97
C SER A 22 31.59 -22.16 30.95
N LEU A 23 32.47 -22.55 30.03
CA LEU A 23 32.40 -23.85 29.34
C LEU A 23 32.30 -25.00 30.36
N VAL A 24 31.19 -25.74 30.31
CA VAL A 24 31.04 -27.09 30.91
C VAL A 24 30.17 -27.90 29.94
N GLY A 25 30.66 -29.06 29.49
CA GLY A 25 29.94 -29.87 28.51
C GLY A 25 28.65 -30.46 29.07
N ARG A 26 27.49 -30.07 28.52
CA ARG A 26 26.21 -30.73 28.82
C ARG A 26 26.06 -32.04 28.04
N ALA A 27 25.46 -33.02 28.69
CA ALA A 27 25.22 -34.35 28.15
C ALA A 27 23.78 -34.49 27.63
N VAL A 28 23.65 -35.28 26.55
CA VAL A 28 22.47 -36.03 26.05
C VAL A 28 21.09 -35.36 26.17
N CYS A 29 20.42 -35.20 25.02
CA CYS A 29 18.97 -35.00 24.89
C CYS A 29 18.16 -35.79 25.93
N THR A 30 17.54 -35.11 26.90
CA THR A 30 16.73 -35.74 27.96
C THR A 30 15.23 -35.76 27.68
N THR A 31 14.73 -34.88 26.82
CA THR A 31 13.32 -34.76 26.44
C THR A 31 13.17 -34.36 24.98
N ASN A 32 12.22 -34.99 24.26
CA ASN A 32 11.89 -34.64 22.88
C ASN A 32 11.48 -33.16 22.76
N LEU A 33 12.03 -32.44 21.79
CA LEU A 33 11.68 -31.05 21.52
C LEU A 33 10.41 -30.99 20.68
N ILE A 34 9.34 -30.36 21.20
CA ILE A 34 8.12 -30.12 20.43
C ILE A 34 8.39 -29.01 19.42
N ILE A 35 8.34 -29.37 18.14
CA ILE A 35 8.44 -28.45 17.01
C ILE A 35 7.13 -27.69 16.89
N ASP A 36 6.02 -28.44 16.75
CA ASP A 36 4.69 -27.87 16.62
C ASP A 36 3.64 -28.77 17.29
N ASN A 37 2.63 -28.13 17.86
CA ASN A 37 1.44 -28.73 18.45
C ASN A 37 0.14 -28.07 17.94
N TYR A 38 0.26 -27.10 17.04
CA TYR A 38 -0.81 -26.35 16.37
C TYR A 38 -1.74 -25.56 17.30
N ALA A 39 -1.37 -25.37 18.58
CA ALA A 39 -2.14 -24.57 19.53
C ALA A 39 -2.11 -23.06 19.20
N GLN A 40 -1.08 -22.58 18.50
CA GLN A 40 -0.91 -21.19 18.07
C GLN A 40 -1.07 -21.00 16.54
N TYR A 41 -1.65 -21.99 15.85
CA TYR A 41 -1.80 -21.98 14.39
C TYR A 41 -2.65 -20.81 13.86
N SER A 42 -3.61 -20.31 14.65
CA SER A 42 -4.39 -19.12 14.33
C SER A 42 -3.58 -17.82 14.24
N SER A 43 -2.32 -17.83 14.68
CA SER A 43 -1.35 -16.75 14.54
C SER A 43 -0.15 -17.17 13.67
N HIS A 44 -0.26 -18.29 12.95
CA HIS A 44 0.81 -18.91 12.16
C HIS A 44 2.11 -19.18 12.92
N LEU A 45 2.03 -19.46 14.23
CA LEU A 45 3.20 -19.80 15.06
C LEU A 45 3.20 -21.28 15.48
N ASN A 46 4.38 -21.90 15.41
CA ASN A 46 4.65 -23.21 16.00
C ASN A 46 5.03 -23.11 17.49
N SER A 47 5.32 -24.25 18.13
CA SER A 47 5.64 -24.32 19.57
C SER A 47 6.97 -23.67 19.95
N LEU A 48 7.76 -23.21 18.97
CA LEU A 48 9.03 -22.50 19.14
C LEU A 48 8.92 -21.02 18.72
N GLY A 49 7.70 -20.50 18.56
CA GLY A 49 7.46 -19.10 18.18
C GLY A 49 7.93 -18.74 16.77
N SER A 50 8.07 -19.74 15.89
CA SER A 50 8.51 -19.60 14.49
C SER A 50 7.37 -19.92 13.53
N TRP A 51 7.45 -19.48 12.27
CA TRP A 51 6.33 -19.51 11.33
C TRP A 51 5.90 -20.92 10.90
N THR A 52 4.60 -21.17 10.79
CA THR A 52 4.00 -22.47 10.43
C THR A 52 2.74 -22.26 9.57
N SER A 53 2.66 -22.89 8.40
CA SER A 53 1.70 -22.52 7.34
C SER A 53 1.57 -23.59 6.24
N ASP A 54 0.53 -23.49 5.40
CA ASP A 54 0.42 -24.16 4.09
C ASP A 54 0.49 -23.17 2.91
N ASP A 55 0.55 -21.87 3.18
CA ASP A 55 0.45 -20.73 2.25
C ASP A 55 -0.77 -20.78 1.31
N GLY A 56 -1.89 -21.36 1.77
CA GLY A 56 -3.07 -21.58 0.93
C GLY A 56 -2.85 -22.61 -0.19
N SER A 57 -1.82 -23.44 -0.06
CA SER A 57 -1.52 -24.51 -1.01
C SER A 57 -2.50 -25.69 -0.88
N MET A 58 -3.18 -25.89 0.26
CA MET A 58 -4.23 -26.89 0.44
C MET A 58 -5.57 -26.48 -0.21
N THR A 59 -6.52 -27.41 -0.34
CA THR A 59 -7.93 -27.09 -0.67
C THR A 59 -8.77 -26.79 0.58
N SER A 60 -8.39 -27.39 1.71
CA SER A 60 -8.90 -27.07 3.04
C SER A 60 -7.86 -27.47 4.08
N LEU A 61 -7.71 -26.68 5.14
CA LEU A 61 -6.90 -27.02 6.31
C LEU A 61 -7.60 -26.47 7.57
N THR A 62 -7.53 -27.19 8.68
CA THR A 62 -8.06 -26.75 9.97
C THR A 62 -7.20 -27.27 11.10
N ALA A 63 -6.76 -26.38 11.99
CA ALA A 63 -6.06 -26.73 13.22
C ALA A 63 -7.05 -27.02 14.36
N SER A 64 -6.83 -28.11 15.07
CA SER A 64 -7.59 -28.47 16.28
C SER A 64 -6.68 -28.32 17.50
N THR A 65 -6.71 -27.13 18.11
CA THR A 65 -5.88 -26.77 19.28
C THR A 65 -6.06 -27.76 20.44
N ALA A 66 -7.31 -28.18 20.70
CA ALA A 66 -7.64 -29.17 21.73
C ALA A 66 -7.07 -30.57 21.46
N ASN A 67 -6.94 -30.97 20.19
CA ASN A 67 -6.45 -32.30 19.79
C ASN A 67 -4.99 -32.30 19.29
N LYS A 68 -4.32 -31.14 19.33
CA LYS A 68 -2.93 -30.93 18.87
C LYS A 68 -2.64 -31.50 17.48
N LYS A 69 -3.55 -31.27 16.53
CA LYS A 69 -3.42 -31.77 15.16
C LYS A 69 -3.98 -30.80 14.13
N LEU A 70 -3.47 -30.90 12.91
CA LEU A 70 -4.09 -30.40 11.68
C LEU A 70 -4.95 -31.49 11.05
N SER A 71 -5.98 -31.07 10.32
CA SER A 71 -6.72 -31.92 9.38
C SER A 71 -6.87 -31.16 8.07
N PHE A 72 -6.49 -31.76 6.95
CA PHE A 72 -6.31 -31.07 5.67
C PHE A 72 -6.63 -31.94 4.45
N THR A 73 -6.82 -31.29 3.31
CA THR A 73 -7.13 -31.91 2.02
C THR A 73 -6.24 -31.27 0.94
N PRO A 74 -5.22 -31.97 0.40
CA PRO A 74 -4.35 -31.42 -0.64
C PRO A 74 -5.06 -31.31 -1.99
N LYS A 75 -4.52 -30.45 -2.87
CA LYS A 75 -4.93 -30.28 -4.27
C LYS A 75 -4.54 -31.51 -5.08
N ALA A 76 -5.41 -31.89 -6.02
CA ALA A 76 -5.20 -33.06 -6.89
C ALA A 76 -4.07 -32.89 -7.93
N ASP A 77 -3.47 -31.70 -8.03
CA ASP A 77 -2.31 -31.41 -8.87
C ASP A 77 -0.96 -31.67 -8.17
N GLY A 78 -0.96 -32.05 -6.89
CA GLY A 78 0.25 -32.30 -6.10
C GLY A 78 0.98 -31.04 -5.64
N SER A 79 0.44 -29.84 -5.87
CA SER A 79 1.08 -28.56 -5.50
C SER A 79 1.03 -28.23 -4.00
N SER A 80 0.24 -28.96 -3.21
CA SER A 80 0.07 -28.68 -1.79
C SER A 80 1.27 -29.11 -0.95
N TYR A 81 1.63 -28.25 0.01
CA TYR A 81 2.61 -28.51 1.05
C TYR A 81 2.15 -27.92 2.40
N PHE A 82 2.66 -28.45 3.49
CA PHE A 82 2.60 -27.86 4.82
C PHE A 82 4.03 -27.69 5.34
N TYR A 83 4.36 -26.61 6.04
CA TYR A 83 5.71 -26.39 6.55
C TYR A 83 5.75 -25.67 7.89
N THR A 84 6.88 -25.83 8.58
CA THR A 84 7.17 -25.20 9.87
C THR A 84 8.65 -24.81 9.93
N THR A 85 8.94 -23.59 10.37
CA THR A 85 10.28 -22.97 10.32
C THR A 85 10.91 -22.82 11.71
N PHE A 86 12.20 -22.46 11.74
CA PHE A 86 12.97 -22.23 12.96
C PHE A 86 13.76 -20.92 12.87
N SER A 87 13.22 -19.83 13.44
CA SER A 87 13.80 -18.47 13.34
C SER A 87 15.23 -18.35 13.93
N ASN A 88 15.64 -19.29 14.80
CA ASN A 88 16.97 -19.38 15.39
C ASN A 88 17.69 -20.71 15.04
N CYS A 89 17.21 -21.44 14.02
CA CYS A 89 17.49 -22.86 13.77
C CYS A 89 17.11 -23.82 14.92
N VAL A 90 17.28 -25.12 14.66
CA VAL A 90 17.53 -26.16 15.67
C VAL A 90 18.84 -26.88 15.33
N SER A 91 19.65 -27.22 16.34
CA SER A 91 20.95 -27.86 16.16
C SER A 91 20.93 -29.32 16.65
N ALA A 92 20.33 -30.20 15.84
CA ALA A 92 20.22 -31.62 16.18
C ALA A 92 21.56 -32.30 16.49
N THR A 93 22.67 -31.84 15.89
CA THR A 93 24.03 -32.31 16.24
C THR A 93 24.46 -31.89 17.66
N ALA A 94 24.17 -30.65 18.08
CA ALA A 94 24.57 -30.14 19.40
C ALA A 94 23.67 -30.68 20.52
N ASP A 95 22.35 -30.62 20.30
CA ASP A 95 21.32 -31.08 21.23
C ASP A 95 21.20 -32.62 21.28
N ARG A 96 21.74 -33.29 20.24
CA ARG A 96 21.77 -34.75 20.04
C ARG A 96 20.40 -35.39 19.77
N TYR A 97 19.55 -34.73 18.98
CA TYR A 97 18.36 -35.36 18.41
C TYR A 97 18.75 -36.35 17.29
N ASN A 98 18.08 -37.49 17.16
CA ASN A 98 18.39 -38.51 16.15
C ASN A 98 17.27 -38.82 15.14
N ALA A 99 16.04 -38.39 15.41
CA ALA A 99 14.90 -38.52 14.49
C ALA A 99 13.93 -37.34 14.63
N ILE A 100 13.05 -37.19 13.65
CA ILE A 100 11.78 -36.45 13.79
C ILE A 100 10.65 -37.47 13.95
N THR A 101 9.65 -37.17 14.77
CA THR A 101 8.44 -38.00 14.96
C THR A 101 7.17 -37.15 14.92
N PHE A 102 6.11 -37.70 14.35
CA PHE A 102 4.78 -37.10 14.29
C PHE A 102 3.70 -38.18 14.09
N PRO A 103 2.54 -38.11 14.79
CA PRO A 103 1.35 -38.86 14.42
C PRO A 103 0.86 -38.39 13.04
N PHE A 104 0.50 -39.31 12.16
CA PHE A 104 0.08 -38.98 10.81
C PHE A 104 -1.03 -39.90 10.32
N LYS A 105 -1.89 -39.40 9.44
CA LYS A 105 -2.92 -40.18 8.75
C LYS A 105 -3.11 -39.66 7.33
N GLY A 106 -3.27 -40.60 6.40
CA GLY A 106 -3.68 -40.35 5.02
C GLY A 106 -4.40 -41.59 4.48
N PRO A 107 -4.85 -41.59 3.21
CA PRO A 107 -5.53 -42.73 2.61
C PRO A 107 -4.69 -44.03 2.64
N ALA A 108 -5.36 -45.18 2.65
CA ALA A 108 -4.67 -46.47 2.68
C ALA A 108 -3.86 -46.70 1.39
N GLY A 109 -2.59 -47.10 1.54
CA GLY A 109 -1.62 -47.24 0.46
C GLY A 109 -0.96 -45.94 -0.01
N ALA A 110 -1.37 -44.78 0.51
CA ALA A 110 -0.85 -43.49 0.08
C ALA A 110 0.59 -43.21 0.57
N SER A 111 1.17 -42.13 0.06
CA SER A 111 2.52 -41.66 0.36
C SER A 111 2.60 -40.13 0.37
N PHE A 112 3.64 -39.59 1.01
CA PHE A 112 4.01 -38.17 0.97
C PHE A 112 5.53 -38.03 1.08
N THR A 113 6.06 -36.89 0.66
CA THR A 113 7.48 -36.53 0.78
C THR A 113 7.68 -35.66 2.02
N LEU A 114 8.68 -35.99 2.84
CA LEU A 114 9.15 -35.15 3.95
C LEU A 114 10.43 -34.43 3.51
N GLU A 115 10.44 -33.10 3.61
CA GLU A 115 11.56 -32.24 3.28
C GLU A 115 12.20 -31.68 4.57
N LEU A 116 13.52 -31.85 4.68
CA LEU A 116 14.39 -31.22 5.67
C LEU A 116 15.16 -30.07 5.01
N GLN A 117 15.05 -28.85 5.53
CA GLN A 117 15.84 -27.71 5.08
C GLN A 117 16.97 -27.39 6.07
N THR A 118 18.22 -27.37 5.60
CA THR A 118 19.40 -27.01 6.42
C THR A 118 20.27 -25.97 5.73
N ALA A 119 20.90 -25.08 6.48
CA ALA A 119 21.71 -23.98 5.95
C ALA A 119 23.19 -24.06 6.40
N SER A 120 24.06 -23.18 5.90
CA SER A 120 25.44 -23.02 6.40
C SER A 120 25.50 -22.25 7.73
N SER A 121 24.51 -21.39 7.95
CA SER A 121 24.23 -20.67 9.20
C SER A 121 22.74 -20.32 9.20
N CYS A 122 22.13 -20.02 10.36
CA CYS A 122 20.75 -19.49 10.38
C CYS A 122 20.64 -18.21 9.52
N SER A 123 21.75 -17.46 9.45
CA SER A 123 22.07 -16.38 8.51
C SER A 123 21.64 -16.53 7.04
N GLY A 124 21.58 -17.74 6.50
CA GLY A 124 21.78 -17.95 5.06
C GLY A 124 20.83 -18.93 4.38
N SER A 125 20.99 -18.97 3.05
CA SER A 125 20.23 -19.86 2.17
C SER A 125 20.33 -21.33 2.57
N TYR A 126 19.20 -22.02 2.47
CA TYR A 126 19.08 -23.44 2.78
C TYR A 126 19.28 -24.33 1.55
N THR A 127 19.64 -25.58 1.83
CA THR A 127 19.56 -26.73 0.92
C THR A 127 18.48 -27.68 1.44
N SER A 128 17.64 -28.17 0.53
CA SER A 128 16.56 -29.13 0.83
C SER A 128 17.01 -30.57 0.63
N TYR A 129 16.57 -31.46 1.52
CA TYR A 129 16.84 -32.89 1.51
C TYR A 129 15.52 -33.64 1.70
N TYR A 130 15.27 -34.69 0.94
CA TYR A 130 13.94 -35.31 0.82
C TYR A 130 13.93 -36.78 1.25
N HIS A 131 12.82 -37.21 1.86
CA HIS A 131 12.58 -38.60 2.23
C HIS A 131 11.10 -38.96 2.03
N ASP A 132 10.82 -39.91 1.14
CA ASP A 132 9.46 -40.37 0.87
C ASP A 132 8.98 -41.38 1.91
N VAL A 133 7.81 -41.14 2.50
CA VAL A 133 7.12 -42.10 3.36
C VAL A 133 5.95 -42.69 2.59
N THR A 134 5.94 -44.02 2.45
CA THR A 134 4.98 -44.77 1.62
C THR A 134 4.16 -45.76 2.46
N GLY A 135 3.09 -46.32 1.88
CA GLY A 135 2.37 -47.43 2.51
C GLY A 135 1.58 -47.06 3.77
N LEU A 136 0.96 -45.87 3.80
CA LEU A 136 0.10 -45.47 4.93
C LEU A 136 -1.06 -46.45 5.13
N THR A 137 -1.42 -46.72 6.38
CA THR A 137 -2.40 -47.76 6.75
C THR A 137 -3.87 -47.35 6.62
N GLY A 138 -4.17 -46.09 6.26
CA GLY A 138 -5.52 -45.52 6.36
C GLY A 138 -5.93 -45.09 7.79
N SER A 139 -5.17 -45.51 8.79
CA SER A 139 -5.35 -45.16 10.21
C SER A 139 -4.27 -44.19 10.69
N THR A 140 -4.48 -43.57 11.85
CA THR A 140 -3.44 -42.72 12.45
C THR A 140 -2.29 -43.58 12.97
N GLN A 141 -1.08 -43.29 12.50
CA GLN A 141 0.16 -44.02 12.81
C GLN A 141 1.27 -43.03 13.19
N THR A 142 2.11 -43.38 14.17
CA THR A 142 3.28 -42.56 14.53
C THR A 142 4.43 -42.83 13.57
N ILE A 143 4.71 -41.86 12.70
CA ILE A 143 5.84 -41.88 11.78
C ILE A 143 7.06 -41.32 12.52
N THR A 144 8.18 -42.03 12.43
CA THR A 144 9.46 -41.60 13.01
C THR A 144 10.56 -41.76 11.95
N VAL A 145 11.10 -40.65 11.46
CA VAL A 145 12.14 -40.63 10.41
C VAL A 145 13.50 -40.31 11.04
N PRO A 146 14.48 -41.23 10.99
CA PRO A 146 15.84 -40.94 11.43
C PRO A 146 16.45 -39.77 10.65
N LEU A 147 17.18 -38.88 11.32
CA LEU A 147 17.85 -37.75 10.63
C LEU A 147 18.97 -38.24 9.68
N SER A 148 19.45 -39.47 9.86
CA SER A 148 20.35 -40.16 8.92
C SER A 148 19.71 -40.49 7.57
N SER A 149 18.38 -40.40 7.43
CA SER A 149 17.67 -40.54 6.15
C SER A 149 17.90 -39.37 5.19
N PHE A 150 18.55 -38.29 5.65
CA PHE A 150 18.84 -37.08 4.88
C PHE A 150 20.35 -36.92 4.64
N PRO A 151 20.95 -37.72 3.73
CA PRO A 151 22.39 -37.77 3.55
C PRO A 151 22.95 -36.42 3.08
N GLY A 152 23.97 -35.93 3.79
CA GLY A 152 24.62 -34.65 3.51
C GLY A 152 23.92 -33.40 4.06
N ALA A 153 22.84 -33.54 4.82
CA ALA A 153 22.17 -32.44 5.50
C ALA A 153 23.01 -31.87 6.65
N ASN A 154 23.03 -30.54 6.82
CA ASN A 154 23.69 -29.90 7.96
C ASN A 154 22.81 -29.96 9.21
N LEU A 155 22.82 -31.11 9.90
CA LEU A 155 22.08 -31.32 11.14
C LEU A 155 22.50 -30.41 12.31
N GLY A 156 23.56 -29.61 12.14
CA GLY A 156 23.91 -28.54 13.08
C GLY A 156 23.10 -27.25 12.89
N VAL A 157 22.42 -27.07 11.76
CA VAL A 157 21.75 -25.82 11.33
C VAL A 157 20.48 -26.17 10.54
N ILE A 158 19.47 -26.73 11.22
CA ILE A 158 18.16 -27.04 10.62
C ILE A 158 17.28 -25.80 10.67
N VAL A 159 16.69 -25.38 9.54
CA VAL A 159 15.89 -24.14 9.44
C VAL A 159 14.40 -24.35 9.17
N ALA A 160 13.99 -25.48 8.59
CA ALA A 160 12.57 -25.84 8.44
C ALA A 160 12.34 -27.34 8.17
N TRP A 161 11.08 -27.76 8.31
CA TRP A 161 10.53 -29.01 7.80
C TRP A 161 9.31 -28.72 6.92
N ALA A 162 9.10 -29.51 5.86
CA ALA A 162 7.87 -29.49 5.07
C ALA A 162 7.36 -30.89 4.71
N TRP A 163 6.05 -31.02 4.54
CA TRP A 163 5.32 -32.21 4.10
C TRP A 163 4.65 -31.88 2.76
N SER A 164 4.96 -32.61 1.70
CA SER A 164 4.47 -32.35 0.33
C SER A 164 4.28 -33.66 -0.43
N GLY A 165 4.02 -33.62 -1.74
CA GLY A 165 4.02 -34.84 -2.57
C GLY A 165 2.92 -35.85 -2.24
N PHE A 166 1.81 -35.41 -1.66
CA PHE A 166 0.68 -36.26 -1.24
C PHE A 166 0.10 -37.02 -2.45
N SER A 167 0.33 -38.32 -2.53
CA SER A 167 0.09 -39.09 -3.77
C SER A 167 -1.38 -39.41 -4.07
N THR A 168 -2.31 -39.05 -3.19
CA THR A 168 -3.75 -39.25 -3.38
C THR A 168 -4.57 -38.09 -2.79
N ALA A 169 -5.62 -37.68 -3.51
CA ALA A 169 -6.63 -36.78 -2.98
C ALA A 169 -7.49 -37.49 -1.92
N GLY A 170 -7.75 -36.81 -0.80
CA GLY A 170 -8.47 -37.36 0.35
C GLY A 170 -8.22 -36.52 1.60
N SER A 171 -8.76 -36.95 2.74
CA SER A 171 -8.49 -36.32 4.03
C SER A 171 -7.22 -36.85 4.68
N TRP A 172 -6.38 -35.93 5.17
CA TRP A 172 -5.12 -36.20 5.85
C TRP A 172 -5.10 -35.53 7.23
N GLU A 173 -4.30 -36.05 8.15
CA GLU A 173 -4.12 -35.48 9.49
C GLU A 173 -2.64 -35.50 9.90
N LEU A 174 -2.15 -34.41 10.48
CA LEU A 174 -0.80 -34.26 11.03
C LEU A 174 -0.90 -33.87 12.52
N GLY A 175 -0.46 -34.74 13.41
CA GLY A 175 -0.42 -34.51 14.86
C GLY A 175 0.88 -33.85 15.33
N GLN A 176 0.95 -33.55 16.63
CA GLN A 176 2.11 -32.92 17.28
C GLN A 176 3.45 -33.46 16.78
N THR A 177 4.27 -32.58 16.23
CA THR A 177 5.58 -32.90 15.65
C THR A 177 6.71 -32.61 16.65
N SER A 178 7.68 -33.51 16.75
CA SER A 178 8.81 -33.39 17.68
C SER A 178 10.13 -33.94 17.13
N PHE A 179 11.26 -33.35 17.53
CA PHE A 179 12.57 -34.01 17.46
C PHE A 179 12.73 -35.02 18.61
N VAL A 180 13.41 -36.13 18.34
CA VAL A 180 13.50 -37.31 19.23
C VAL A 180 14.88 -37.46 19.86
N CYS A 181 14.92 -37.78 21.16
CA CYS A 181 16.14 -38.17 21.85
C CYS A 181 16.52 -39.65 21.62
N PRO A 182 17.81 -40.00 21.49
CA PRO A 182 18.29 -41.39 21.51
C PRO A 182 17.88 -42.13 22.80
N GLY A 183 16.83 -42.95 22.71
CA GLY A 183 16.23 -43.65 23.85
C GLY A 183 14.71 -43.49 23.97
N GLY A 184 14.10 -42.52 23.26
CA GLY A 184 12.64 -42.45 23.10
C GLY A 184 12.10 -43.64 22.31
N SER A 185 11.06 -44.30 22.81
CA SER A 185 10.67 -45.65 22.39
C SER A 185 10.08 -45.79 20.97
N SER A 186 10.66 -46.74 20.22
CA SER A 186 10.03 -47.68 19.28
C SER A 186 8.72 -47.32 18.55
N SER A 187 8.80 -47.19 17.21
CA SER A 187 7.75 -47.64 16.28
C SER A 187 8.37 -48.28 15.03
N VAL A 188 7.57 -49.01 14.24
CA VAL A 188 8.01 -49.98 13.20
C VAL A 188 8.68 -49.30 11.99
N PRO A 189 9.80 -49.85 11.45
CA PRO A 189 10.37 -49.36 10.20
C PRO A 189 9.50 -49.74 8.99
N VAL A 190 9.21 -48.75 8.14
CA VAL A 190 8.58 -48.96 6.81
C VAL A 190 9.68 -49.04 5.75
N SER A 191 9.50 -49.89 4.75
CA SER A 191 10.54 -50.19 3.77
C SER A 191 10.85 -49.00 2.85
N SER A 192 12.13 -48.77 2.58
CA SER A 192 12.62 -47.69 1.71
C SER A 192 13.22 -48.22 0.41
N THR A 193 13.15 -47.40 -0.64
CA THR A 193 13.87 -47.61 -1.91
C THR A 193 14.65 -46.33 -2.23
N THR A 194 15.98 -46.42 -2.30
CA THR A 194 16.83 -45.26 -2.58
C THR A 194 17.12 -45.15 -4.08
N SER A 195 16.87 -43.99 -4.68
CA SER A 195 17.24 -43.68 -6.07
C SER A 195 18.36 -42.63 -6.10
N THR A 196 19.42 -42.90 -6.89
CA THR A 196 20.67 -42.13 -6.81
C THR A 196 20.93 -41.32 -8.09
N THR A 197 21.16 -40.01 -7.92
CA THR A 197 21.89 -39.10 -8.84
C THR A 197 21.54 -39.06 -10.33
N SER A 198 21.21 -37.85 -10.80
CA SER A 198 21.99 -37.27 -11.91
C SER A 198 22.04 -35.74 -11.79
N THR A 199 23.18 -35.15 -12.15
CA THR A 199 23.35 -33.70 -12.30
C THR A 199 23.27 -33.33 -13.78
N SER A 200 22.28 -32.53 -14.15
CA SER A 200 22.27 -31.84 -15.45
C SER A 200 21.55 -30.50 -15.36
N SER A 201 21.99 -29.56 -16.18
CA SER A 201 21.43 -28.23 -16.32
C SER A 201 20.51 -28.14 -17.56
N THR A 202 19.99 -26.93 -17.81
CA THR A 202 19.18 -26.53 -18.99
C THR A 202 17.68 -26.89 -18.96
N ALA A 203 16.92 -26.11 -19.75
CA ALA A 203 15.47 -25.97 -19.67
C ALA A 203 14.71 -26.90 -20.67
N PRO A 204 13.37 -27.03 -20.59
CA PRO A 204 12.65 -28.08 -21.29
C PRO A 204 12.37 -27.78 -22.77
N PRO A 205 12.48 -28.77 -23.67
CA PRO A 205 11.93 -28.70 -25.03
C PRO A 205 10.45 -29.15 -25.06
N SER A 206 9.70 -28.62 -26.02
CA SER A 206 8.31 -28.96 -26.29
C SER A 206 8.15 -30.17 -27.23
N SER A 207 6.89 -30.51 -27.54
CA SER A 207 6.46 -31.67 -28.35
C SER A 207 7.16 -31.83 -29.71
N THR A 208 7.39 -33.08 -30.09
CA THR A 208 8.01 -33.53 -31.34
C THR A 208 7.19 -33.28 -32.60
N SER A 209 7.88 -32.94 -33.70
CA SER A 209 7.43 -33.21 -35.07
C SER A 209 8.61 -33.57 -35.99
N SER A 210 8.66 -34.85 -36.38
CA SER A 210 9.24 -35.44 -37.60
C SER A 210 10.56 -34.91 -38.24
N SER A 211 11.48 -35.88 -38.41
CA SER A 211 12.26 -36.19 -39.63
C SER A 211 13.51 -35.39 -40.08
N SER A 212 14.63 -36.13 -40.04
CA SER A 212 15.63 -36.33 -41.12
C SER A 212 16.64 -35.24 -41.55
N SER A 213 17.90 -35.49 -41.15
CA SER A 213 19.05 -35.81 -42.04
C SER A 213 20.16 -34.77 -42.34
N THR A 214 21.40 -35.31 -42.30
CA THR A 214 22.64 -34.93 -43.01
C THR A 214 23.61 -33.86 -42.45
N LYS A 215 24.91 -34.18 -42.62
CA LYS A 215 26.20 -33.54 -42.26
C LYS A 215 26.85 -33.00 -43.58
N PRO A 216 28.02 -32.32 -43.68
CA PRO A 216 28.98 -31.72 -42.71
C PRO A 216 29.13 -30.17 -42.95
N THR A 217 30.23 -29.38 -42.86
CA THR A 217 31.71 -29.54 -42.77
C THR A 217 32.40 -28.22 -42.33
N THR A 218 33.72 -28.25 -42.01
CA THR A 218 34.74 -27.13 -42.02
C THR A 218 34.45 -25.84 -41.22
N SER A 219 35.20 -25.48 -40.17
CA SER A 219 36.58 -24.89 -40.13
C SER A 219 36.70 -23.51 -40.80
N THR A 220 37.41 -22.50 -40.26
CA THR A 220 38.86 -22.49 -39.96
C THR A 220 39.27 -21.37 -38.94
N THR A 221 40.47 -21.47 -38.36
CA THR A 221 41.04 -20.64 -37.27
C THR A 221 41.85 -19.40 -37.74
N SER A 222 41.96 -18.35 -36.91
CA SER A 222 43.16 -17.48 -36.82
C SER A 222 43.24 -16.67 -35.50
N THR A 223 44.46 -16.24 -35.12
CA THR A 223 44.83 -15.47 -33.89
C THR A 223 45.38 -14.06 -34.29
N THR A 224 45.89 -13.12 -33.46
CA THR A 224 46.68 -13.16 -32.18
C THR A 224 46.84 -11.74 -31.55
N SER A 225 47.15 -11.63 -30.23
CA SER A 225 47.93 -10.55 -29.51
C SER A 225 47.61 -9.03 -29.70
N SER A 226 47.32 -8.19 -28.68
CA SER A 226 48.08 -7.71 -27.47
C SER A 226 49.25 -6.74 -27.79
N SER A 227 49.64 -5.71 -26.99
CA SER A 227 49.63 -5.52 -25.51
C SER A 227 49.62 -4.03 -24.99
N THR A 228 50.08 -3.78 -23.74
CA THR A 228 49.99 -2.55 -22.87
C THR A 228 51.12 -1.50 -23.11
N THR A 229 51.34 -0.35 -22.42
CA THR A 229 51.21 0.08 -20.98
C THR A 229 51.29 1.64 -20.78
N SER A 230 51.40 2.15 -19.54
CA SER A 230 51.39 3.58 -19.07
C SER A 230 52.74 4.35 -19.22
N THR A 231 53.02 5.61 -18.76
CA THR A 231 52.62 6.39 -17.55
C THR A 231 53.08 7.90 -17.57
N THR A 232 52.59 8.73 -16.63
CA THR A 232 53.19 9.97 -16.00
C THR A 232 53.20 11.39 -16.64
N ARG A 233 53.28 12.42 -15.76
CA ARG A 233 53.35 13.91 -15.91
C ARG A 233 54.59 14.42 -15.10
N PRO A 234 55.16 15.66 -15.21
CA PRO A 234 54.58 16.90 -14.63
C PRO A 234 55.03 18.29 -15.23
N THR A 235 54.48 19.42 -14.68
CA THR A 235 55.04 20.83 -14.63
C THR A 235 55.34 21.61 -15.95
N THR A 236 55.43 22.95 -16.09
CA THR A 236 55.34 24.24 -15.30
C THR A 236 55.21 25.40 -16.36
N SER A 237 54.91 26.70 -16.17
CA SER A 237 54.12 27.60 -15.27
C SER A 237 54.64 29.07 -15.46
N THR A 238 53.80 30.08 -15.81
CA THR A 238 53.99 31.56 -15.60
C THR A 238 52.77 32.34 -16.17
N THR A 239 51.98 33.15 -15.42
CA THR A 239 52.07 34.61 -15.06
C THR A 239 51.96 35.64 -16.21
N SER A 240 51.30 36.84 -16.09
CA SER A 240 50.57 37.51 -14.97
C SER A 240 49.73 38.77 -15.41
N THR A 241 48.81 39.25 -14.52
CA THR A 241 48.38 40.69 -14.28
C THR A 241 47.63 41.50 -15.39
N ALA A 242 46.74 42.49 -15.12
CA ALA A 242 46.01 42.90 -13.89
C ALA A 242 44.83 43.94 -14.12
N SER A 243 43.84 43.88 -13.20
CA SER A 243 43.09 44.97 -12.49
C SER A 243 42.44 46.22 -13.16
N THR A 244 41.22 46.58 -12.72
CA THR A 244 40.78 47.87 -12.07
C THR A 244 39.22 47.98 -12.05
N THR A 245 38.47 48.76 -11.22
CA THR A 245 38.45 49.04 -9.74
C THR A 245 37.03 49.53 -9.30
N SER A 246 36.78 49.70 -7.99
CA SER A 246 35.65 50.35 -7.26
C SER A 246 34.39 49.50 -6.99
N SER A 247 33.74 49.41 -5.79
CA SER A 247 33.61 50.21 -4.53
C SER A 247 32.62 51.39 -4.61
N SER A 248 31.71 51.68 -3.66
CA SER A 248 31.52 51.40 -2.20
C SER A 248 30.04 51.67 -1.81
N THR A 249 29.44 51.58 -0.60
CA THR A 249 29.54 50.94 0.74
C THR A 249 28.68 51.83 1.70
N THR A 250 27.86 51.28 2.63
CA THR A 250 27.19 51.95 3.81
C THR A 250 26.19 53.12 3.58
N SER A 251 25.24 53.50 4.49
CA SER A 251 24.43 52.80 5.52
C SER A 251 23.35 53.72 6.18
N THR A 252 22.45 53.14 7.02
CA THR A 252 21.83 53.69 8.27
C THR A 252 20.73 54.81 8.30
N THR A 253 19.48 54.37 8.61
CA THR A 253 18.57 54.81 9.72
C THR A 253 17.61 56.05 9.67
N SER A 254 16.35 55.78 10.10
CA SER A 254 15.39 56.59 10.92
C SER A 254 14.47 57.72 10.38
N THR A 255 13.15 57.54 10.62
CA THR A 255 12.07 58.53 10.96
C THR A 255 11.73 59.67 9.98
N THR A 256 10.47 59.96 9.60
CA THR A 256 9.28 60.24 10.44
C THR A 256 7.91 60.07 9.72
N LYS A 257 6.82 60.01 10.50
CA LYS A 257 5.37 60.29 10.18
C LYS A 257 4.92 61.45 11.16
N PRO A 258 3.68 62.04 11.21
CA PRO A 258 2.34 61.49 10.87
C PRO A 258 1.24 62.46 10.32
N THR A 259 0.01 61.93 10.11
CA THR A 259 -1.34 62.62 10.13
C THR A 259 -1.67 63.73 9.10
N SER A 260 -2.93 64.08 8.78
CA SER A 260 -4.32 63.70 9.18
C SER A 260 -5.27 63.96 7.98
N SER A 261 -6.27 63.14 7.61
CA SER A 261 -7.65 63.00 8.17
C SER A 261 -8.39 64.34 8.43
N THR A 262 -9.71 64.49 8.21
CA THR A 262 -10.85 63.54 8.14
C THR A 262 -11.92 64.18 7.20
N SER A 263 -12.84 63.52 6.49
CA SER A 263 -13.89 62.51 6.82
C SER A 263 -14.52 61.96 5.49
N SER A 264 -15.65 61.25 5.37
CA SER A 264 -16.78 60.87 6.27
C SER A 264 -17.45 59.54 5.84
N SER A 265 -18.05 58.83 6.80
CA SER A 265 -19.08 57.77 6.69
C SER A 265 -18.99 56.70 5.58
N SER A 266 -18.69 55.45 5.98
CA SER A 266 -19.25 54.24 5.34
C SER A 266 -19.41 53.10 6.37
N THR A 267 -20.33 52.16 6.08
CA THR A 267 -20.87 51.17 7.04
C THR A 267 -19.87 50.11 7.48
N SER A 268 -19.87 49.74 8.77
CA SER A 268 -19.08 48.64 9.32
C SER A 268 -19.73 47.27 9.07
N SER A 269 -19.20 46.49 8.13
CA SER A 269 -19.46 45.05 8.07
C SER A 269 -18.64 44.33 9.14
N GLY A 270 -19.30 43.62 10.06
CA GLY A 270 -18.65 43.01 11.21
C GLY A 270 -17.77 41.80 10.87
N THR A 271 -16.73 41.58 11.67
CA THR A 271 -15.86 40.40 11.61
C THR A 271 -16.68 39.13 11.85
N THR A 272 -16.81 38.27 10.82
CA THR A 272 -17.46 36.97 10.97
C THR A 272 -16.57 36.03 11.78
N SER A 273 -16.75 36.04 13.11
CA SER A 273 -16.29 34.96 13.96
C SER A 273 -16.91 33.65 13.49
N THR A 274 -16.10 32.65 13.16
CA THR A 274 -16.55 31.27 12.96
C THR A 274 -16.81 30.58 14.31
N THR A 275 -17.62 31.23 15.16
CA THR A 275 -18.37 30.54 16.20
C THR A 275 -19.11 29.36 15.58
N SER A 276 -19.08 28.23 16.27
CA SER A 276 -19.88 27.04 15.94
C SER A 276 -21.31 27.46 15.59
N SER A 277 -21.88 26.87 14.54
CA SER A 277 -23.26 27.13 14.15
C SER A 277 -24.19 26.80 15.32
N ILE A 278 -24.78 27.83 15.92
CA ILE A 278 -25.82 27.68 16.94
C ILE A 278 -27.04 27.13 16.21
N VAL A 279 -27.15 25.80 16.20
CA VAL A 279 -28.30 25.07 15.64
C VAL A 279 -29.57 25.59 16.31
N PRO A 280 -30.63 25.93 15.54
CA PRO A 280 -31.89 26.39 16.12
C PRO A 280 -32.42 25.40 17.17
N THR A 281 -32.56 25.85 18.41
CA THR A 281 -33.04 25.03 19.53
C THR A 281 -34.53 24.76 19.39
N GLY A 282 -34.89 23.79 18.54
CA GLY A 282 -36.28 23.39 18.31
C GLY A 282 -36.47 22.14 17.43
N THR A 283 -35.56 21.83 16.50
CA THR A 283 -35.68 20.65 15.62
C THR A 283 -34.54 19.67 15.80
N CYS A 284 -34.88 18.41 16.11
CA CYS A 284 -33.93 17.32 16.00
C CYS A 284 -33.56 17.09 14.52
N GLN A 285 -32.29 16.81 14.26
CA GLN A 285 -31.77 16.38 12.96
C GLN A 285 -31.27 14.93 13.06
N PRO A 286 -31.45 14.09 12.02
CA PRO A 286 -30.92 12.74 12.01
C PRO A 286 -29.40 12.75 12.20
N LEU A 287 -28.89 11.90 13.09
CA LEU A 287 -27.45 11.75 13.31
C LEU A 287 -26.96 10.59 12.46
N LEU A 288 -26.19 10.92 11.43
CA LEU A 288 -25.51 9.95 10.58
C LEU A 288 -24.60 9.06 11.43
N ILE A 289 -24.72 7.74 11.23
CA ILE A 289 -23.77 6.74 11.73
C ILE A 289 -22.80 6.41 10.61
N ASP A 290 -23.33 6.03 9.44
CA ASP A 290 -22.52 5.71 8.26
C ASP A 290 -23.23 6.11 6.96
N ASP A 291 -22.48 6.64 6.01
CA ASP A 291 -22.91 7.03 4.66
C ASP A 291 -22.44 6.06 3.57
N TRP A 292 -21.52 5.14 3.90
CA TRP A 292 -20.81 4.25 2.97
C TRP A 292 -20.22 5.00 1.75
N ALA A 293 -19.74 6.24 1.94
CA ALA A 293 -19.31 7.13 0.85
C ALA A 293 -17.95 6.76 0.24
N SER A 294 -17.01 6.24 1.03
CA SER A 294 -15.66 5.85 0.59
C SER A 294 -15.35 4.40 0.96
N GLN A 295 -14.54 3.74 0.12
CA GLN A 295 -13.96 2.43 0.46
C GLN A 295 -12.95 2.53 1.61
N SER A 296 -12.15 3.61 1.72
CA SER A 296 -11.10 3.78 2.75
C SER A 296 -11.61 3.60 4.17
N ARG A 297 -12.81 4.14 4.44
CA ARG A 297 -13.53 4.06 5.71
C ARG A 297 -13.74 2.61 6.17
N LEU A 298 -13.99 1.68 5.24
CA LEU A 298 -14.26 0.27 5.56
C LEU A 298 -13.12 -0.71 5.25
N THR A 299 -12.19 -0.38 4.36
CA THR A 299 -11.17 -1.33 3.87
C THR A 299 -9.74 -1.02 4.31
N PHE A 300 -9.49 0.14 4.93
CA PHE A 300 -8.15 0.51 5.40
C PHE A 300 -8.11 0.90 6.88
N LEU A 301 -8.99 1.80 7.34
CA LEU A 301 -9.01 2.25 8.73
C LEU A 301 -10.17 1.74 9.60
N PHE A 302 -11.21 1.16 9.01
CA PHE A 302 -12.36 0.58 9.72
C PHE A 302 -13.14 1.60 10.60
N TYR A 303 -13.49 2.77 10.07
CA TYR A 303 -14.28 3.81 10.76
C TYR A 303 -15.51 4.26 9.97
N ASN A 304 -16.63 4.46 10.67
CA ASN A 304 -17.85 5.02 10.11
C ASN A 304 -17.83 6.56 10.04
N ALA A 305 -18.92 7.18 9.59
CA ALA A 305 -19.06 8.63 9.49
C ALA A 305 -19.12 9.36 10.86
N MET A 306 -19.13 8.65 11.99
CA MET A 306 -18.90 9.20 13.33
C MET A 306 -17.41 9.17 13.74
N ASN A 307 -16.51 8.74 12.85
CA ASN A 307 -15.12 8.38 13.15
C ASN A 307 -15.01 7.30 14.24
N GLN A 308 -15.90 6.30 14.20
CA GLN A 308 -16.00 5.22 15.19
C GLN A 308 -15.90 3.82 14.55
N PRO A 309 -15.28 2.82 15.22
CA PRO A 309 -14.94 1.55 14.58
C PRO A 309 -16.11 0.83 13.90
N THR A 310 -15.95 0.42 12.64
CA THR A 310 -16.94 -0.30 11.83
C THR A 310 -16.24 -1.29 10.89
N SER A 311 -16.60 -2.57 10.95
CA SER A 311 -15.96 -3.66 10.18
C SER A 311 -16.73 -4.97 10.35
N ASP A 312 -16.24 -6.06 9.74
CA ASP A 312 -16.31 -7.41 10.30
C ASP A 312 -15.00 -7.77 11.04
N ASP A 313 -14.84 -9.04 11.42
CA ASP A 313 -13.62 -9.66 11.94
C ASP A 313 -12.92 -10.56 10.88
N GLY A 314 -13.11 -10.27 9.59
CA GLY A 314 -12.71 -11.14 8.48
C GLY A 314 -13.62 -12.36 8.26
N THR A 315 -14.70 -12.52 9.03
CA THR A 315 -15.67 -13.61 8.80
C THR A 315 -16.49 -13.45 7.53
N MET A 316 -16.62 -12.26 6.92
CA MET A 316 -17.30 -12.07 5.64
C MET A 316 -16.54 -12.74 4.48
N THR A 317 -17.25 -13.14 3.43
CA THR A 317 -16.65 -13.58 2.15
C THR A 317 -16.22 -12.39 1.32
N SER A 318 -16.99 -11.30 1.38
CA SER A 318 -16.62 -9.99 0.82
C SER A 318 -17.44 -8.87 1.46
N ILE A 319 -16.85 -7.67 1.47
CA ILE A 319 -17.48 -6.40 1.80
C ILE A 319 -17.24 -5.49 0.59
N VAL A 320 -18.29 -4.96 -0.03
CA VAL A 320 -18.20 -4.15 -1.25
C VAL A 320 -18.93 -2.83 -1.07
N VAL A 321 -18.20 -1.72 -1.07
CA VAL A 321 -18.75 -0.36 -0.94
C VAL A 321 -18.83 0.33 -2.31
N ALA A 322 -20.00 0.84 -2.65
CA ALA A 322 -20.26 1.63 -3.86
C ALA A 322 -21.57 2.44 -3.72
N ASN A 323 -21.62 3.66 -4.28
CA ASN A 323 -22.84 4.48 -4.39
C ASN A 323 -23.60 4.68 -3.05
N ASN A 324 -22.88 5.00 -1.96
CA ASN A 324 -23.44 5.10 -0.61
C ASN A 324 -24.19 3.82 -0.18
N ARG A 325 -23.66 2.65 -0.56
CA ARG A 325 -24.11 1.32 -0.14
C ARG A 325 -22.91 0.46 0.25
N VAL A 326 -23.09 -0.38 1.28
CA VAL A 326 -22.20 -1.52 1.56
C VAL A 326 -22.94 -2.82 1.30
N THR A 327 -22.34 -3.74 0.54
CA THR A 327 -22.85 -5.09 0.33
C THR A 327 -21.98 -6.08 1.08
N LEU A 328 -22.59 -6.79 2.03
CA LEU A 328 -21.97 -7.82 2.86
C LEU A 328 -22.31 -9.19 2.28
N THR A 329 -21.31 -10.05 2.09
CA THR A 329 -21.47 -11.44 1.63
C THR A 329 -21.08 -12.40 2.76
N PRO A 330 -22.00 -12.78 3.66
CA PRO A 330 -21.68 -13.53 4.87
C PRO A 330 -21.33 -15.00 4.62
N LYS A 331 -20.37 -15.50 5.41
CA LYS A 331 -20.16 -16.93 5.70
C LYS A 331 -21.09 -17.33 6.87
N ALA A 332 -21.06 -18.62 7.24
CA ALA A 332 -21.70 -19.06 8.48
C ALA A 332 -21.07 -18.35 9.69
N ASN A 333 -21.91 -17.89 10.62
CA ASN A 333 -21.53 -17.13 11.82
C ASN A 333 -20.87 -15.75 11.59
N SER A 334 -20.88 -15.20 10.37
CA SER A 334 -20.34 -13.84 10.17
C SER A 334 -21.08 -12.79 10.97
N TYR A 335 -20.37 -11.72 11.33
CA TYR A 335 -20.98 -10.48 11.78
C TYR A 335 -20.38 -9.25 11.09
N PHE A 336 -21.04 -8.12 11.25
CA PHE A 336 -20.55 -6.80 10.88
C PHE A 336 -21.05 -5.79 11.91
N TYR A 337 -20.22 -4.83 12.32
CA TYR A 337 -20.53 -3.89 13.39
C TYR A 337 -20.27 -2.44 13.00
N SER A 338 -20.91 -1.51 13.71
CA SER A 338 -20.65 -0.08 13.65
C SER A 338 -20.78 0.53 15.04
N SER A 339 -19.75 1.25 15.48
CA SER A 339 -19.63 1.82 16.83
C SER A 339 -20.12 3.27 16.88
N PHE A 340 -20.49 3.75 18.06
CA PHE A 340 -21.07 5.10 18.23
C PHE A 340 -20.26 6.01 19.16
N GLY A 341 -19.24 5.49 19.87
CA GLY A 341 -18.44 6.29 20.82
C GLY A 341 -19.21 6.74 22.08
N CYS A 342 -20.30 6.05 22.42
CA CYS A 342 -21.25 6.38 23.49
C CYS A 342 -22.21 7.55 23.16
N VAL A 343 -23.24 7.25 22.36
CA VAL A 343 -24.32 8.20 22.03
C VAL A 343 -25.44 8.13 23.06
N SER A 344 -25.86 9.30 23.54
CA SER A 344 -27.15 9.47 24.20
C SER A 344 -28.24 9.79 23.17
N ALA A 345 -29.19 8.86 23.03
CA ALA A 345 -30.40 8.99 22.22
C ALA A 345 -31.62 9.46 23.05
N THR A 346 -31.52 9.46 24.38
CA THR A 346 -32.61 9.78 25.32
C THR A 346 -33.28 11.09 24.96
N ASN A 347 -34.61 11.06 24.82
CA ASN A 347 -35.47 12.19 24.43
C ASN A 347 -35.13 12.87 23.09
N LYS A 348 -34.31 12.25 22.24
CA LYS A 348 -33.88 12.79 20.94
C LYS A 348 -34.17 11.86 19.77
N TYR A 349 -33.75 10.60 19.85
CA TYR A 349 -33.90 9.61 18.78
C TYR A 349 -34.69 8.39 19.24
N GLY A 350 -35.66 7.93 18.45
CA GLY A 350 -36.48 6.75 18.77
C GLY A 350 -35.89 5.43 18.27
N GLY A 351 -34.89 5.48 17.41
CA GLY A 351 -34.25 4.31 16.82
C GLY A 351 -33.21 4.66 15.76
N ILE A 352 -32.76 3.63 15.05
CA ILE A 352 -31.88 3.73 13.87
C ILE A 352 -32.69 3.36 12.62
N SER A 353 -32.42 4.00 11.49
CA SER A 353 -33.02 3.65 10.19
C SER A 353 -31.98 3.63 9.09
N LEU A 354 -32.18 2.73 8.14
CA LEU A 354 -31.30 2.48 7.00
C LEU A 354 -32.09 1.85 5.84
N ARG A 355 -31.63 2.05 4.60
CA ARG A 355 -32.12 1.24 3.47
C ARG A 355 -31.49 -0.14 3.50
N ILE A 356 -32.26 -1.15 3.11
CA ILE A 356 -31.77 -2.53 2.96
C ILE A 356 -32.32 -3.14 1.66
N LYS A 357 -31.46 -3.83 0.92
CA LYS A 357 -31.80 -4.69 -0.20
C LYS A 357 -31.27 -6.09 0.08
N ALA A 358 -32.16 -7.07 0.15
CA ALA A 358 -31.83 -8.47 0.38
C ALA A 358 -32.83 -9.37 -0.36
N ALA A 359 -32.42 -10.59 -0.69
CA ALA A 359 -33.27 -11.57 -1.38
C ALA A 359 -34.42 -12.11 -0.50
N ALA A 360 -35.41 -12.73 -1.13
CA ALA A 360 -36.50 -13.38 -0.41
C ALA A 360 -35.99 -14.47 0.57
N GLY A 361 -36.55 -14.47 1.78
CA GLY A 361 -36.13 -15.39 2.85
C GLY A 361 -34.69 -15.17 3.33
N THR A 362 -34.16 -13.95 3.27
CA THR A 362 -32.95 -13.56 4.02
C THR A 362 -33.30 -13.28 5.47
N THR A 363 -32.45 -13.68 6.41
CA THR A 363 -32.62 -13.45 7.85
C THR A 363 -31.27 -13.21 8.52
N PHE A 364 -31.24 -12.29 9.47
CA PHE A 364 -30.12 -12.03 10.38
C PHE A 364 -30.67 -11.49 11.71
N ASN A 365 -29.79 -11.26 12.69
CA ASN A 365 -30.14 -10.57 13.93
C ASN A 365 -29.44 -9.21 14.00
N ILE A 366 -30.09 -8.28 14.68
CA ILE A 366 -29.57 -6.97 15.06
C ILE A 366 -29.27 -7.06 16.55
N GLN A 367 -28.03 -6.84 16.96
CA GLN A 367 -27.67 -6.60 18.36
C GLN A 367 -27.43 -5.11 18.58
N MET A 368 -28.18 -4.52 19.51
CA MET A 368 -27.87 -3.20 20.06
C MET A 368 -27.03 -3.36 21.31
N GLN A 369 -25.99 -2.54 21.48
CA GLN A 369 -25.14 -2.54 22.68
C GLN A 369 -25.21 -1.20 23.42
N SER A 370 -25.22 -1.27 24.75
CA SER A 370 -25.11 -0.11 25.63
C SER A 370 -24.20 -0.40 26.83
N SER A 371 -23.37 0.56 27.23
CA SER A 371 -22.40 0.40 28.33
C SER A 371 -22.57 1.48 29.40
N SER A 372 -22.68 1.06 30.66
CA SER A 372 -22.74 2.00 31.80
C SER A 372 -21.47 2.86 31.95
N THR A 373 -20.35 2.39 31.41
CA THR A 373 -19.03 3.06 31.42
C THR A 373 -18.60 3.59 30.05
N CYS A 374 -19.50 3.60 29.05
CA CYS A 374 -19.20 3.95 27.65
C CYS A 374 -18.15 3.05 26.95
N SER A 375 -17.84 1.87 27.52
CA SER A 375 -16.85 0.94 26.95
C SER A 375 -17.46 -0.02 25.93
N THR A 376 -16.82 -0.15 24.77
CA THR A 376 -17.12 -1.16 23.73
C THR A 376 -16.68 -2.57 24.11
N SER A 377 -15.87 -2.75 25.16
CA SER A 377 -15.46 -4.06 25.69
C SER A 377 -16.19 -4.50 26.97
N ALA A 378 -16.96 -3.58 27.59
CA ALA A 378 -17.76 -3.84 28.78
C ALA A 378 -19.19 -3.31 28.57
N PHE A 379 -19.98 -4.04 27.80
CA PHE A 379 -21.33 -3.66 27.34
C PHE A 379 -22.40 -4.68 27.75
N ASN A 380 -23.67 -4.28 27.67
CA ASN A 380 -24.82 -5.18 27.63
C ASN A 380 -25.36 -5.24 26.19
N GLY A 381 -25.51 -6.43 25.63
CA GLY A 381 -26.01 -6.66 24.28
C GLY A 381 -27.47 -7.13 24.27
N PHE A 382 -28.26 -6.63 23.31
CA PHE A 382 -29.69 -6.90 23.19
C PHE A 382 -30.03 -7.29 21.74
N ASP A 383 -30.42 -8.55 21.54
CA ASP A 383 -30.66 -9.11 20.20
C ASP A 383 -32.12 -9.04 19.75
N ARG A 384 -32.36 -8.75 18.47
CA ARG A 384 -33.64 -8.98 17.77
C ARG A 384 -33.42 -9.58 16.39
N THR A 385 -34.18 -10.60 16.03
CA THR A 385 -34.16 -11.13 14.65
C THR A 385 -34.85 -10.14 13.69
N THR A 386 -34.49 -10.14 12.41
CA THR A 386 -35.22 -9.35 11.39
C THR A 386 -36.72 -9.62 11.41
N THR A 387 -37.12 -10.87 11.65
CA THR A 387 -38.53 -11.27 11.78
C THR A 387 -39.21 -10.68 13.02
N GLN A 388 -38.49 -10.57 14.15
CA GLN A 388 -39.00 -9.92 15.38
C GLN A 388 -39.15 -8.40 15.22
N LEU A 389 -38.37 -7.78 14.32
CA LEU A 389 -38.57 -6.38 13.91
C LEU A 389 -39.66 -6.21 12.82
N GLY A 390 -40.32 -7.31 12.41
CA GLY A 390 -41.37 -7.31 11.37
C GLY A 390 -40.85 -7.15 9.95
N TRP A 391 -39.55 -7.29 9.71
CA TRP A 391 -38.94 -7.08 8.40
C TRP A 391 -39.18 -8.27 7.47
N THR A 392 -39.51 -7.98 6.20
CA THR A 392 -39.64 -8.97 5.13
C THR A 392 -38.94 -8.46 3.87
N PHE A 393 -38.23 -9.35 3.17
CA PHE A 393 -37.39 -9.01 2.01
C PHE A 393 -37.90 -9.71 0.75
N ASP A 394 -37.75 -9.06 -0.41
CA ASP A 394 -38.23 -9.52 -1.72
C ASP A 394 -37.25 -9.27 -2.89
N GLY A 395 -36.03 -8.80 -2.60
CA GLY A 395 -35.03 -8.41 -3.59
C GLY A 395 -35.03 -6.90 -3.94
N THR A 396 -36.04 -6.14 -3.52
CA THR A 396 -36.09 -4.69 -3.70
C THR A 396 -35.42 -3.95 -2.53
N GLU A 397 -35.02 -2.69 -2.75
CA GLU A 397 -34.47 -1.84 -1.69
C GLU A 397 -35.58 -1.04 -1.00
N LYS A 398 -35.70 -1.16 0.32
CA LYS A 398 -36.72 -0.46 1.13
C LYS A 398 -36.07 0.19 2.35
N LEU A 399 -36.74 1.18 2.94
CA LEU A 399 -36.35 1.75 4.22
C LEU A 399 -36.81 0.83 5.37
N TYR A 400 -35.88 0.46 6.24
CA TYR A 400 -36.14 -0.30 7.46
C TYR A 400 -35.74 0.51 8.70
N ASN A 401 -36.28 0.13 9.85
CA ASN A 401 -36.06 0.82 11.11
C ASN A 401 -35.90 -0.16 12.28
N ILE A 402 -35.12 0.28 13.25
CA ILE A 402 -34.67 -0.42 14.45
C ILE A 402 -35.09 0.44 15.64
N PRO A 403 -36.35 0.35 16.13
CA PRO A 403 -36.83 1.14 17.26
C PRO A 403 -36.14 0.70 18.55
N PHE A 404 -35.65 1.64 19.37
CA PHE A 404 -35.06 1.28 20.66
C PHE A 404 -36.09 0.67 21.61
N SER A 405 -37.37 1.01 21.46
CA SER A 405 -38.49 0.38 22.18
C SER A 405 -38.64 -1.13 21.91
N SER A 406 -38.07 -1.67 20.83
CA SER A 406 -38.04 -3.11 20.60
C SER A 406 -37.06 -3.84 21.52
N PHE A 407 -36.07 -3.15 22.10
CA PHE A 407 -34.95 -3.73 22.87
C PHE A 407 -35.15 -3.48 24.38
N SER A 408 -35.94 -4.34 25.03
CA SER A 408 -36.19 -4.27 26.47
C SER A 408 -34.88 -4.32 27.27
N GLY A 409 -34.65 -3.29 28.11
CA GLY A 409 -33.46 -3.14 28.94
C GLY A 409 -32.30 -2.31 28.35
N LEU A 410 -32.39 -1.88 27.08
CA LEU A 410 -31.35 -1.09 26.41
C LEU A 410 -31.19 0.32 27.03
N ASP A 411 -29.99 0.67 27.49
CA ASP A 411 -29.70 2.02 27.99
C ASP A 411 -29.49 2.99 26.84
N THR A 412 -30.58 3.63 26.40
CA THR A 412 -30.57 4.67 25.36
C THR A 412 -29.76 5.92 25.70
N SER A 413 -29.27 6.09 26.94
CA SER A 413 -28.40 7.21 27.30
C SER A 413 -26.92 6.94 26.98
N LYS A 414 -26.54 5.67 26.71
CA LYS A 414 -25.15 5.22 26.52
C LYS A 414 -25.04 4.10 25.48
N LEU A 415 -25.57 4.33 24.29
CA LEU A 415 -25.49 3.40 23.16
C LEU A 415 -24.05 3.36 22.63
N THR A 416 -23.43 2.17 22.58
CA THR A 416 -22.02 2.02 22.15
C THR A 416 -21.88 1.47 20.74
N THR A 417 -22.76 0.56 20.32
CA THR A 417 -22.55 -0.26 19.11
C THR A 417 -23.87 -0.78 18.54
N ILE A 418 -23.92 -0.99 17.21
CA ILE A 418 -24.85 -1.89 16.54
C ILE A 418 -24.06 -3.00 15.84
N LEU A 419 -24.55 -4.24 15.94
CA LEU A 419 -24.02 -5.37 15.18
C LEU A 419 -25.14 -6.01 14.36
N PHE A 420 -24.80 -6.45 13.15
CA PHE A 420 -25.57 -7.37 12.34
C PHE A 420 -24.90 -8.73 12.44
N ILE A 421 -25.58 -9.71 13.04
CA ILE A 421 -25.03 -11.02 13.39
C ILE A 421 -25.89 -12.16 12.81
N THR A 422 -25.37 -13.38 12.82
CA THR A 422 -26.12 -14.62 12.50
C THR A 422 -26.88 -14.57 11.17
N PHE A 423 -26.22 -14.11 10.11
CA PHE A 423 -26.78 -14.11 8.76
C PHE A 423 -27.01 -15.54 8.22
N ASN A 424 -28.07 -15.75 7.44
CA ASN A 424 -28.35 -17.02 6.78
C ASN A 424 -27.62 -17.21 5.43
N ASN A 425 -26.33 -16.84 5.37
CA ASN A 425 -25.43 -16.98 4.21
C ASN A 425 -25.93 -16.34 2.89
N LYS A 426 -26.83 -15.35 2.97
CA LYS A 426 -27.30 -14.58 1.81
C LYS A 426 -26.69 -13.17 1.82
N PRO A 427 -26.28 -12.62 0.65
CA PRO A 427 -25.81 -11.25 0.57
C PRO A 427 -26.88 -10.23 1.02
N VAL A 428 -26.43 -9.18 1.70
CA VAL A 428 -27.26 -8.07 2.16
C VAL A 428 -26.59 -6.76 1.78
N THR A 429 -27.31 -5.87 1.11
CA THR A 429 -26.87 -4.50 0.84
C THR A 429 -27.54 -3.54 1.81
N PHE A 430 -26.75 -2.77 2.56
CA PHE A 430 -27.20 -1.67 3.40
C PHE A 430 -26.94 -0.32 2.72
N GLY A 431 -27.84 0.64 2.92
CA GLY A 431 -27.64 2.05 2.64
C GLY A 431 -27.41 2.88 3.91
N PRO A 432 -27.36 4.21 3.79
CA PRO A 432 -26.93 5.09 4.87
C PRO A 432 -27.72 4.84 6.15
N MET A 433 -26.99 4.72 7.25
CA MET A 433 -27.49 4.35 8.55
C MET A 433 -27.44 5.56 9.47
N ALA A 434 -28.55 5.92 10.10
CA ALA A 434 -28.63 7.10 10.95
C ALA A 434 -29.62 6.89 12.11
N PHE A 435 -29.39 7.58 13.22
CA PHE A 435 -30.39 7.77 14.26
C PHE A 435 -31.51 8.70 13.74
N TYR A 436 -32.77 8.26 13.81
CA TYR A 436 -33.91 9.08 13.39
C TYR A 436 -34.57 9.82 14.56
N CYS A 437 -35.18 10.96 14.27
CA CYS A 437 -35.71 11.87 15.28
C CYS A 437 -37.13 11.50 15.74
N GLY A 438 -37.36 11.56 17.06
CA GLY A 438 -38.66 11.19 17.63
C GLY A 438 -39.04 9.74 17.33
N SER A 439 -40.33 9.44 17.21
CA SER A 439 -40.85 8.08 16.98
C SER A 439 -41.02 7.69 15.51
N THR A 440 -40.83 8.61 14.56
CA THR A 440 -41.07 8.37 13.13
C THR A 440 -39.75 8.11 12.39
N PRO A 441 -39.56 6.94 11.76
CA PRO A 441 -38.36 6.66 10.97
C PRO A 441 -38.21 7.62 9.78
N THR A 442 -37.03 8.23 9.66
CA THR A 442 -36.67 9.15 8.57
C THR A 442 -35.40 8.68 7.90
N GLU A 443 -35.43 8.47 6.58
CA GLU A 443 -34.23 8.15 5.82
C GLU A 443 -33.20 9.30 5.90
N TYR A 444 -31.93 8.96 6.16
CA TYR A 444 -30.84 9.88 5.89
C TYR A 444 -30.54 9.84 4.39
N ILE A 445 -30.83 10.95 3.71
CA ILE A 445 -30.49 11.15 2.31
C ILE A 445 -29.13 11.86 2.28
N PRO A 446 -28.06 11.25 1.73
CA PRO A 446 -26.79 11.94 1.56
C PRO A 446 -26.96 13.24 0.78
N PRO A 447 -26.26 14.33 1.14
CA PRO A 447 -26.32 15.57 0.38
C PRO A 447 -26.00 15.32 -1.10
N PRO A 448 -26.76 15.88 -2.05
CA PRO A 448 -26.45 15.72 -3.46
C PRO A 448 -25.07 16.29 -3.73
N THR A 449 -24.17 15.48 -4.30
CA THR A 449 -22.78 15.84 -4.55
C THR A 449 -22.70 17.17 -5.32
N THR A 450 -22.31 18.24 -4.63
CA THR A 450 -22.09 19.55 -5.26
C THR A 450 -20.76 19.50 -6.00
N THR A 451 -20.75 18.99 -7.22
CA THR A 451 -19.68 19.27 -8.18
C THR A 451 -19.62 20.78 -8.36
N GLY A 452 -18.60 21.42 -7.79
CA GLY A 452 -18.33 22.83 -8.04
C GLY A 452 -18.25 23.09 -9.54
N SER A 453 -18.80 24.21 -10.00
CA SER A 453 -18.78 24.58 -11.41
C SER A 453 -17.35 24.92 -11.85
N ASP A 454 -16.66 23.92 -12.41
CA ASP A 454 -15.35 24.10 -13.04
C ASP A 454 -15.40 25.23 -14.08
N PRO A 455 -14.31 26.01 -14.25
CA PRO A 455 -14.26 27.05 -15.26
C PRO A 455 -14.48 26.46 -16.65
N SER A 456 -15.53 26.91 -17.31
CA SER A 456 -15.98 26.46 -18.65
C SER A 456 -15.47 27.34 -19.80
N SER A 457 -14.58 28.30 -19.51
CA SER A 457 -13.97 29.15 -20.53
C SER A 457 -13.11 28.31 -21.48
N THR A 458 -13.37 28.42 -22.77
CA THR A 458 -12.55 27.80 -23.81
C THR A 458 -11.28 28.62 -24.08
N VAL A 459 -10.18 27.93 -24.38
CA VAL A 459 -8.92 28.57 -24.75
C VAL A 459 -8.93 28.86 -26.26
N PRO A 460 -8.47 30.04 -26.74
CA PRO A 460 -8.33 30.32 -28.16
C PRO A 460 -7.42 29.30 -28.87
N VAL A 461 -7.79 28.90 -30.09
CA VAL A 461 -6.99 27.94 -30.85
C VAL A 461 -5.67 28.57 -31.31
N THR A 462 -4.56 28.11 -30.74
CA THR A 462 -3.20 28.33 -31.25
C THR A 462 -2.85 27.32 -32.34
N SER A 463 -1.80 27.62 -33.12
CA SER A 463 -1.23 26.70 -34.11
C SER A 463 0.26 26.44 -33.82
N ALA A 464 0.69 25.18 -33.79
CA ALA A 464 2.11 24.83 -33.74
C ALA A 464 2.83 25.04 -35.09
N THR A 465 4.15 25.22 -35.05
CA THR A 465 4.99 25.34 -36.26
C THR A 465 5.57 24.00 -36.73
N ALA A 466 5.78 23.04 -35.82
CA ALA A 466 6.16 21.68 -36.18
C ALA A 466 4.99 20.90 -36.80
N GLY A 467 5.28 20.01 -37.76
CA GLY A 467 4.29 19.09 -38.35
C GLY A 467 3.80 18.03 -37.35
N ALA A 468 2.72 17.33 -37.68
CA ALA A 468 2.11 16.35 -36.77
C ALA A 468 3.07 15.19 -36.41
N LEU A 469 3.01 14.75 -35.16
CA LEU A 469 3.87 13.71 -34.58
C LEU A 469 3.02 12.55 -34.07
N VAL A 470 2.96 11.45 -34.82
CA VAL A 470 2.33 10.22 -34.34
C VAL A 470 3.21 9.59 -33.27
N ILE A 471 2.70 9.45 -32.05
CA ILE A 471 3.41 8.83 -30.93
C ILE A 471 3.07 7.34 -30.91
N ASP A 472 1.77 7.01 -30.94
CA ASP A 472 1.27 5.66 -30.79
C ASP A 472 0.09 5.34 -31.72
N GLN A 473 0.07 4.08 -32.14
CA GLN A 473 -1.00 3.43 -32.92
C GLN A 473 -1.22 1.97 -32.49
N PHE A 474 -0.54 1.49 -31.43
CA PHE A 474 -0.72 0.15 -30.85
C PHE A 474 -0.62 -0.99 -31.87
N ALA A 475 0.29 -0.82 -32.83
CA ALA A 475 0.54 -1.76 -33.92
C ALA A 475 1.44 -2.93 -33.51
N ASN A 476 2.35 -2.68 -32.55
CA ASN A 476 3.15 -3.69 -31.85
C ASN A 476 2.68 -3.76 -30.38
N PRO A 477 3.01 -4.83 -29.61
CA PRO A 477 2.62 -4.95 -28.20
C PRO A 477 3.55 -4.22 -27.22
N ASP A 478 4.83 -4.04 -27.56
CA ASP A 478 5.87 -3.51 -26.67
C ASP A 478 6.53 -2.21 -27.19
N SER A 479 6.13 -1.72 -28.36
CA SER A 479 6.67 -0.50 -28.97
C SER A 479 5.69 0.30 -29.81
N ASN A 480 5.77 1.62 -29.67
CA ASN A 480 4.88 2.59 -30.29
C ASN A 480 5.31 2.99 -31.72
N ALA A 481 4.62 3.97 -32.31
CA ALA A 481 4.86 4.41 -33.70
C ALA A 481 6.22 5.13 -33.90
N LEU A 482 6.88 5.51 -32.80
CA LEU A 482 8.23 6.09 -32.80
C LEU A 482 9.34 5.05 -32.58
N GLY A 483 8.97 3.78 -32.32
CA GLY A 483 9.91 2.71 -31.99
C GLY A 483 10.41 2.72 -30.54
N PHE A 484 9.85 3.57 -29.67
CA PHE A 484 10.14 3.57 -28.24
C PHE A 484 9.14 2.69 -27.47
N TRP A 485 9.44 2.40 -26.20
CA TRP A 485 8.64 1.50 -25.39
C TRP A 485 7.25 2.08 -25.06
N HIS A 486 6.26 1.20 -25.01
CA HIS A 486 4.97 1.48 -24.38
C HIS A 486 4.53 0.28 -23.53
N GLY A 487 3.64 0.50 -22.57
CA GLY A 487 3.17 -0.54 -21.65
C GLY A 487 2.55 0.06 -20.40
N GLY A 488 2.00 -0.78 -19.53
CA GLY A 488 1.38 -0.35 -18.27
C GLY A 488 1.82 -1.18 -17.09
N ASP A 489 1.55 -0.66 -15.89
CA ASP A 489 2.08 -1.19 -14.63
C ASP A 489 1.57 -2.63 -14.31
N ASP A 490 0.34 -2.97 -14.74
CA ASP A 490 -0.20 -4.33 -14.66
C ASP A 490 -0.62 -4.86 -16.04
N PRO A 491 0.20 -5.71 -16.69
CA PRO A 491 -0.11 -6.38 -17.95
C PRO A 491 -1.34 -7.32 -17.95
N SER A 492 -1.96 -7.60 -16.81
CA SER A 492 -3.23 -8.34 -16.74
C SER A 492 -4.46 -7.44 -16.89
N GLN A 493 -4.30 -6.11 -16.74
CA GLN A 493 -5.41 -5.14 -16.74
C GLN A 493 -5.46 -4.23 -17.97
N TYR A 494 -4.56 -4.42 -18.94
CA TYR A 494 -4.70 -3.86 -20.30
C TYR A 494 -4.41 -4.92 -21.36
N SER A 495 -4.77 -4.65 -22.61
CA SER A 495 -4.36 -5.46 -23.76
C SER A 495 -4.10 -4.59 -24.99
N ILE A 496 -3.11 -4.99 -25.80
CA ILE A 496 -2.82 -4.37 -27.11
C ILE A 496 -3.12 -5.40 -28.19
N SER A 497 -4.03 -5.05 -29.11
CA SER A 497 -4.35 -5.90 -30.27
C SER A 497 -5.01 -5.10 -31.40
N GLY A 498 -4.70 -5.45 -32.65
CA GLY A 498 -5.39 -4.90 -33.83
C GLY A 498 -5.31 -3.38 -34.00
N GLY A 499 -4.20 -2.75 -33.59
CA GLY A 499 -4.04 -1.29 -33.65
C GLY A 499 -4.77 -0.54 -32.52
N LYS A 500 -5.01 -1.20 -31.38
CA LYS A 500 -5.73 -0.64 -30.23
C LYS A 500 -5.15 -1.08 -28.90
N LEU A 501 -5.08 -0.15 -27.96
CA LEU A 501 -4.94 -0.40 -26.54
C LEU A 501 -6.35 -0.47 -25.91
N THR A 502 -6.62 -1.49 -25.11
CA THR A 502 -7.83 -1.57 -24.27
C THR A 502 -7.41 -1.58 -22.80
N VAL A 503 -7.74 -0.52 -22.07
CA VAL A 503 -7.46 -0.37 -20.63
C VAL A 503 -8.68 -0.79 -19.81
N ASN A 504 -8.45 -1.61 -18.79
CA ASN A 504 -9.44 -2.09 -17.82
C ASN A 504 -8.92 -1.98 -16.37
N PHE A 505 -8.05 -1.01 -16.07
CA PHE A 505 -7.51 -0.82 -14.72
C PHE A 505 -8.63 -0.66 -13.69
N ARG A 506 -8.50 -1.40 -12.58
CA ARG A 506 -9.45 -1.43 -11.46
C ARG A 506 -8.95 -0.71 -10.21
N ASP A 507 -7.69 -0.29 -10.23
CA ASP A 507 -7.06 0.57 -9.23
C ASP A 507 -6.58 1.85 -9.91
N THR A 508 -6.62 2.98 -9.20
CA THR A 508 -6.23 4.28 -9.76
C THR A 508 -4.72 4.50 -9.74
N ASP A 509 -3.95 3.68 -9.03
CA ASP A 509 -2.48 3.71 -9.07
C ASP A 509 -1.91 3.32 -10.44
N TYR A 510 -2.60 2.42 -11.17
CA TYR A 510 -2.09 1.89 -12.43
C TYR A 510 -2.18 2.90 -13.58
N ALA A 511 -1.13 2.90 -14.40
CA ALA A 511 -0.98 3.72 -15.59
C ALA A 511 -0.60 2.89 -16.82
N PHE A 512 -0.77 3.52 -17.98
CA PHE A 512 -0.17 3.12 -19.25
C PHE A 512 0.69 4.26 -19.79
N TYR A 513 1.90 3.96 -20.23
CA TYR A 513 2.91 4.91 -20.71
C TYR A 513 3.20 4.67 -22.19
N SER A 514 3.47 5.73 -22.94
CA SER A 514 4.02 5.66 -24.29
C SER A 514 5.17 6.67 -24.43
N GLN A 515 6.39 6.17 -24.65
CA GLN A 515 7.60 6.99 -24.68
C GLN A 515 7.72 7.78 -25.98
N ILE A 516 8.01 9.07 -25.85
CA ILE A 516 8.28 9.98 -26.96
C ILE A 516 9.79 9.98 -27.33
N SER A 517 10.64 9.54 -26.40
CA SER A 517 12.09 9.38 -26.54
C SER A 517 12.67 8.59 -25.35
N ALA A 518 13.77 7.86 -25.58
CA ALA A 518 14.56 7.19 -24.53
C ALA A 518 15.49 8.15 -23.73
N THR A 519 15.57 9.41 -24.13
CA THR A 519 16.24 10.51 -23.43
C THR A 519 15.40 11.79 -23.59
N CYS A 520 15.89 12.97 -23.18
CA CYS A 520 15.18 14.23 -23.45
C CYS A 520 14.86 14.43 -24.94
N ARG A 521 13.59 14.69 -25.27
CA ARG A 521 13.18 15.29 -26.55
C ARG A 521 12.78 16.74 -26.35
N ASP A 522 13.23 17.60 -27.26
CA ASP A 522 12.70 18.96 -27.34
C ASP A 522 11.37 18.97 -28.09
N MET A 523 10.36 19.53 -27.44
CA MET A 523 9.00 19.68 -27.93
C MET A 523 8.53 21.14 -27.90
N SER A 524 9.43 22.10 -27.70
CA SER A 524 9.12 23.54 -27.64
C SER A 524 8.48 24.07 -28.94
N THR A 525 8.74 23.41 -30.07
CA THR A 525 8.12 23.70 -31.38
C THR A 525 6.66 23.23 -31.52
N TYR A 526 6.17 22.44 -30.56
CA TYR A 526 4.79 21.97 -30.46
C TYR A 526 3.95 22.74 -29.43
N GLU A 527 4.50 23.76 -28.77
CA GLU A 527 3.87 24.49 -27.65
C GLU A 527 2.47 25.02 -27.99
N GLY A 528 2.29 25.54 -29.20
CA GLY A 528 1.00 26.04 -29.71
C GLY A 528 0.07 24.96 -30.29
N GLY A 529 0.40 23.67 -30.14
CA GLY A 529 -0.36 22.54 -30.68
C GLY A 529 -1.06 21.72 -29.60
N TYR A 530 -1.54 20.52 -29.98
CA TYR A 530 -2.41 19.69 -29.14
C TYR A 530 -1.92 18.26 -29.08
N LEU A 531 -1.82 17.71 -27.86
CA LEU A 531 -1.80 16.26 -27.64
C LEU A 531 -3.20 15.73 -27.97
N HIS A 532 -3.28 14.94 -29.04
CA HIS A 532 -4.47 14.26 -29.52
C HIS A 532 -4.47 12.80 -29.06
N ILE A 533 -5.61 12.35 -28.51
CA ILE A 533 -5.85 10.93 -28.19
C ILE A 533 -7.20 10.52 -28.79
N ALA A 534 -7.19 9.60 -29.75
CA ALA A 534 -8.40 9.04 -30.35
C ALA A 534 -8.83 7.79 -29.55
N TYR A 535 -10.05 7.80 -29.03
CA TYR A 535 -10.52 6.83 -28.03
C TYR A 535 -12.00 6.47 -28.19
N SER A 536 -12.47 5.52 -27.37
CA SER A 536 -13.89 5.24 -27.14
C SER A 536 -14.06 4.57 -25.76
N GLY A 537 -15.26 4.66 -25.19
CA GLY A 537 -15.53 4.20 -23.82
C GLY A 537 -15.37 5.33 -22.80
N SER A 538 -14.75 5.06 -21.66
CA SER A 538 -14.58 6.05 -20.59
C SER A 538 -13.58 7.17 -20.95
N ASN A 539 -13.85 8.40 -20.49
CA ASN A 539 -12.91 9.53 -20.45
C ASN A 539 -12.56 9.95 -19.01
N LEU A 540 -12.91 9.12 -18.01
CA LEU A 540 -12.66 9.37 -16.60
C LEU A 540 -11.26 8.86 -16.22
N PHE A 541 -10.23 9.53 -16.76
CA PHE A 541 -8.83 9.28 -16.47
C PHE A 541 -7.99 10.56 -16.55
N THR A 542 -6.76 10.49 -16.03
CA THR A 542 -5.76 11.56 -16.08
C THR A 542 -4.81 11.34 -17.26
N VAL A 543 -4.57 12.41 -18.04
CA VAL A 543 -3.46 12.48 -19.01
C VAL A 543 -2.32 13.26 -18.37
N ALA A 544 -1.11 12.69 -18.39
CA ALA A 544 0.11 13.31 -17.91
C ALA A 544 1.15 13.42 -19.03
N LEU A 545 1.89 14.54 -19.06
CA LEU A 545 3.06 14.70 -19.92
C LEU A 545 4.31 14.68 -19.04
N GLN A 546 5.21 13.73 -19.31
CA GLN A 546 6.34 13.41 -18.43
C GLN A 546 7.64 14.09 -18.86
N GLN A 547 8.44 14.48 -17.88
CA GLN A 547 9.68 15.24 -18.07
C GLN A 547 10.90 14.49 -17.49
N HIS A 548 12.02 14.50 -18.22
CA HIS A 548 13.30 13.96 -17.77
C HIS A 548 13.94 14.83 -16.67
N ASN A 549 14.85 14.20 -15.90
CA ASN A 549 15.89 14.92 -15.15
C ASN A 549 16.79 15.80 -16.04
N SER A 550 17.50 16.74 -15.42
CA SER A 550 18.39 17.69 -16.09
C SER A 550 19.60 17.05 -16.79
N GLY A 551 19.95 15.81 -16.44
CA GLY A 551 21.00 15.03 -17.10
C GLY A 551 20.52 14.20 -18.31
N CYS A 552 19.22 14.18 -18.61
CA CYS A 552 18.63 13.39 -19.69
C CYS A 552 19.01 11.88 -19.64
N ASN A 553 19.18 11.34 -18.43
CA ASN A 553 19.72 10.01 -18.17
C ASN A 553 18.85 9.26 -17.14
N GLU A 554 18.25 8.15 -17.54
CA GLU A 554 17.33 7.34 -16.70
C GLU A 554 18.01 6.64 -15.50
N ALA A 555 19.34 6.48 -15.54
CA ALA A 555 20.11 5.97 -14.41
C ALA A 555 20.24 6.98 -13.26
N VAL A 556 19.80 8.23 -13.44
CA VAL A 556 19.84 9.30 -12.44
C VAL A 556 18.44 9.56 -11.89
N ALA A 557 18.27 9.46 -10.58
CA ALA A 557 17.03 9.79 -9.88
C ALA A 557 16.94 11.30 -9.61
N PRO A 558 15.74 11.92 -9.67
CA PRO A 558 14.46 11.30 -10.04
C PRO A 558 14.34 11.02 -11.54
N TYR A 559 13.71 9.91 -11.90
CA TYR A 559 13.32 9.58 -13.28
C TYR A 559 11.94 8.90 -13.27
N PRO A 560 10.90 9.50 -13.90
CA PRO A 560 10.84 10.88 -14.42
C PRO A 560 11.19 11.94 -13.35
N GLU A 561 11.58 13.16 -13.74
CA GLU A 561 11.83 14.23 -12.76
C GLU A 561 10.53 14.75 -12.15
N THR A 562 9.51 14.89 -12.99
CA THR A 562 8.15 15.28 -12.63
C THR A 562 7.23 15.06 -13.84
N TRP A 563 5.93 15.27 -13.65
CA TRP A 563 4.94 15.41 -14.70
C TRP A 563 3.81 16.35 -14.25
N ASP A 564 3.22 17.01 -15.24
CA ASP A 564 2.00 17.77 -15.06
C ASP A 564 0.83 17.03 -15.71
N VAL A 565 -0.38 17.32 -15.22
CA VAL A 565 -1.57 16.50 -15.41
C VAL A 565 -2.77 17.33 -15.87
N VAL A 566 -3.63 16.70 -16.66
CA VAL A 566 -4.98 17.18 -16.96
C VAL A 566 -6.00 16.04 -16.89
N GLU A 567 -7.25 16.38 -16.63
CA GLU A 567 -8.35 15.43 -16.56
C GLU A 567 -9.00 15.26 -17.95
N ALA A 568 -8.99 14.05 -18.52
CA ALA A 568 -9.28 13.81 -19.94
C ALA A 568 -10.67 14.33 -20.38
N ARG A 569 -11.70 14.11 -19.55
CA ARG A 569 -13.08 14.57 -19.79
C ARG A 569 -13.23 16.08 -20.02
N ARG A 570 -12.29 16.93 -19.56
CA ARG A 570 -12.35 18.39 -19.77
C ARG A 570 -11.86 18.84 -21.16
N TYR A 571 -11.42 17.89 -21.99
CA TYR A 571 -10.81 18.08 -23.31
C TYR A 571 -11.38 17.15 -24.39
N SER A 572 -12.49 16.45 -24.11
CA SER A 572 -12.99 15.32 -24.92
C SER A 572 -14.27 15.64 -25.72
N SER A 573 -14.38 15.06 -26.92
CA SER A 573 -15.65 14.76 -27.60
C SER A 573 -16.17 13.37 -27.14
N ALA A 574 -16.94 12.67 -27.98
CA ALA A 574 -17.28 11.26 -27.78
C ALA A 574 -16.21 10.27 -28.31
N SER A 575 -15.21 10.77 -29.06
CA SER A 575 -14.24 9.97 -29.82
C SER A 575 -12.79 10.46 -29.73
N ASP A 576 -12.56 11.70 -29.33
CA ASP A 576 -11.26 12.38 -29.42
C ASP A 576 -11.02 13.23 -28.18
N ILE A 577 -9.76 13.39 -27.78
CA ILE A 577 -9.31 14.28 -26.71
C ILE A 577 -8.22 15.20 -27.29
N TYR A 578 -8.35 16.51 -27.11
CA TYR A 578 -7.35 17.49 -27.56
C TYR A 578 -6.89 18.39 -26.41
N VAL A 579 -5.72 18.08 -25.84
CA VAL A 579 -5.11 18.87 -24.76
C VAL A 579 -4.07 19.82 -25.35
N PRO A 580 -4.16 21.15 -25.18
CA PRO A 580 -3.10 22.07 -25.57
C PRO A 580 -1.76 21.71 -24.91
N ILE A 581 -0.67 21.66 -25.66
CA ILE A 581 0.65 21.31 -25.11
C ILE A 581 1.07 22.29 -24.00
N SER A 582 0.72 23.57 -24.15
CA SER A 582 0.91 24.62 -23.13
C SER A 582 0.18 24.39 -21.80
N HIS A 583 -0.77 23.47 -21.70
CA HIS A 583 -1.43 23.13 -20.43
C HIS A 583 -0.56 22.24 -19.50
N PHE A 584 0.57 21.72 -19.99
CA PHE A 584 1.51 20.95 -19.18
C PHE A 584 2.72 21.81 -18.78
N ASN A 585 2.75 22.29 -17.54
CA ASN A 585 3.81 23.11 -16.95
C ASN A 585 5.06 22.24 -16.63
N ILE A 586 5.78 21.86 -17.67
CA ILE A 586 7.05 21.13 -17.63
C ILE A 586 8.06 21.78 -18.60
N ILE A 587 9.35 21.55 -18.42
CA ILE A 587 10.37 22.06 -19.33
C ILE A 587 10.31 21.29 -20.66
N LYS A 588 9.81 21.94 -21.71
CA LYS A 588 9.54 21.35 -23.04
C LYS A 588 10.76 20.80 -23.78
N SER A 589 11.97 21.26 -23.43
CA SER A 589 13.21 20.69 -23.97
C SER A 589 13.56 19.30 -23.41
N ARG A 590 12.78 18.78 -22.45
CA ARG A 590 13.06 17.57 -21.68
C ARG A 590 11.88 16.58 -21.63
N VAL A 591 10.98 16.55 -22.62
CA VAL A 591 9.84 15.61 -22.61
C VAL A 591 10.31 14.19 -22.90
N ILE A 592 9.72 13.19 -22.23
CA ILE A 592 10.06 11.76 -22.39
C ILE A 592 8.89 10.88 -22.83
N GLY A 593 7.64 11.26 -22.52
CA GLY A 593 6.50 10.40 -22.79
C GLY A 593 5.17 10.99 -22.33
N VAL A 594 4.09 10.29 -22.71
CA VAL A 594 2.73 10.50 -22.21
C VAL A 594 2.37 9.33 -21.31
N ALA A 595 1.74 9.62 -20.17
CA ALA A 595 1.13 8.61 -19.31
C ALA A 595 -0.38 8.84 -19.19
N LEU A 596 -1.14 7.75 -19.25
CA LEU A 596 -2.58 7.71 -19.01
C LEU A 596 -2.76 6.95 -17.69
N LYS A 597 -3.30 7.61 -16.66
CA LYS A 597 -3.30 7.10 -15.28
C LYS A 597 -4.57 7.50 -14.52
N ALA A 598 -4.75 6.99 -13.31
CA ALA A 598 -5.89 7.32 -12.45
C ALA A 598 -7.24 7.12 -13.17
N PHE A 599 -7.47 5.89 -13.65
CA PHE A 599 -8.71 5.49 -14.30
C PHE A 599 -9.82 5.28 -13.26
N GLN A 600 -10.81 6.17 -13.25
CA GLN A 600 -11.85 6.28 -12.22
C GLN A 600 -13.13 5.49 -12.58
N SER A 601 -13.05 4.56 -13.54
CA SER A 601 -14.22 3.83 -14.04
C SER A 601 -13.87 2.39 -14.38
N SER A 602 -14.75 1.47 -14.00
CA SER A 602 -14.69 0.07 -14.40
C SER A 602 -15.14 -0.18 -15.85
N ALA A 603 -15.55 0.86 -16.58
CA ALA A 603 -15.85 0.78 -18.01
C ALA A 603 -14.57 0.89 -18.84
N SER A 604 -14.37 -0.07 -19.75
CA SER A 604 -13.19 -0.14 -20.62
C SER A 604 -12.93 1.17 -21.37
N THR A 605 -11.66 1.53 -21.49
CA THR A 605 -11.20 2.64 -22.34
C THR A 605 -10.41 2.07 -23.50
N VAL A 606 -10.89 2.23 -24.72
CA VAL A 606 -10.23 1.73 -25.93
C VAL A 606 -9.58 2.91 -26.65
N ILE A 607 -8.25 2.95 -26.72
CA ILE A 607 -7.46 4.00 -27.36
C ILE A 607 -6.87 3.44 -28.66
N THR A 608 -6.98 4.21 -29.75
CA THR A 608 -6.54 3.80 -31.10
C THR A 608 -5.37 4.64 -31.60
N ARG A 609 -5.10 5.79 -30.96
CA ARG A 609 -4.09 6.74 -31.40
C ARG A 609 -3.64 7.64 -30.25
N ILE A 610 -2.35 7.94 -30.19
CA ILE A 610 -1.78 9.06 -29.43
C ILE A 610 -0.87 9.82 -30.39
N GLU A 611 -1.06 11.12 -30.56
CA GLU A 611 -0.24 11.94 -31.45
C GLU A 611 -0.25 13.41 -31.02
N ILE A 612 0.59 14.25 -31.64
CA ILE A 612 0.51 15.71 -31.49
C ILE A 612 0.16 16.32 -32.84
N VAL A 613 -0.84 17.21 -32.85
CA VAL A 613 -1.33 17.92 -34.04
C VAL A 613 -1.16 19.43 -33.91
N GLN A 614 -1.13 20.12 -35.05
CA GLN A 614 -1.02 21.58 -35.09
C GLN A 614 -2.31 22.30 -34.69
N THR A 615 -3.47 21.72 -35.03
CA THR A 615 -4.80 22.34 -34.89
C THR A 615 -5.83 21.27 -34.54
N VAL A 616 -6.94 21.69 -33.93
CA VAL A 616 -8.11 20.82 -33.69
C VAL A 616 -9.06 20.90 -34.90
N PRO A 617 -9.60 19.77 -35.41
CA PRO A 617 -10.54 19.80 -36.53
C PRO A 617 -11.82 20.59 -36.24
N SER A 618 -12.36 21.28 -37.24
CA SER A 618 -13.64 22.02 -37.12
C SER A 618 -14.87 21.11 -36.90
N SER A 619 -14.71 19.80 -37.05
CA SER A 619 -15.70 18.77 -36.71
C SER A 619 -15.66 18.34 -35.24
N PHE A 620 -14.69 18.81 -34.45
CA PHE A 620 -14.60 18.49 -33.03
C PHE A 620 -15.67 19.23 -32.22
N THR A 621 -16.50 18.48 -31.51
CA THR A 621 -17.65 18.99 -30.73
C THR A 621 -17.40 19.04 -29.22
N GLY A 622 -16.20 18.68 -28.76
CA GLY A 622 -15.84 18.74 -27.34
C GLY A 622 -15.43 20.14 -26.89
N SER A 623 -15.28 20.34 -25.58
CA SER A 623 -14.72 21.57 -25.01
C SER A 623 -13.19 21.49 -24.96
N ILE A 624 -12.49 22.59 -25.28
CA ILE A 624 -11.07 22.78 -24.97
C ILE A 624 -10.99 23.75 -23.78
N SER A 625 -11.29 23.21 -22.61
CA SER A 625 -11.49 24.01 -21.39
C SER A 625 -10.17 24.55 -20.84
N ALA A 626 -10.17 25.77 -20.31
CA ALA A 626 -9.00 26.34 -19.61
C ALA A 626 -8.48 25.40 -18.52
N LYS A 627 -7.15 25.33 -18.37
CA LYS A 627 -6.53 24.46 -17.38
C LYS A 627 -6.87 24.92 -15.95
N ILE A 628 -7.39 24.01 -15.13
CA ILE A 628 -7.47 24.23 -13.69
C ILE A 628 -6.05 24.10 -13.12
N PRO A 629 -5.62 25.00 -12.20
CA PRO A 629 -4.35 24.86 -11.49
C PRO A 629 -4.18 23.49 -10.85
N THR A 630 -2.96 22.96 -10.91
CA THR A 630 -2.59 21.66 -10.32
C THR A 630 -1.42 21.89 -9.37
N ALA A 631 -1.51 21.28 -8.19
CA ALA A 631 -0.39 21.24 -7.26
C ALA A 631 0.86 20.63 -7.94
N PRO A 632 2.05 21.25 -7.83
CA PRO A 632 3.29 20.73 -8.41
C PRO A 632 3.74 19.46 -7.69
N LEU A 633 4.18 18.47 -8.46
CA LEU A 633 4.65 17.17 -7.98
C LEU A 633 6.18 17.14 -7.92
N LEU A 634 6.73 16.84 -6.74
CA LEU A 634 8.14 17.04 -6.42
C LEU A 634 8.76 15.75 -5.89
N PHE A 635 9.69 15.18 -6.65
CA PHE A 635 10.42 13.95 -6.31
C PHE A 635 11.79 14.22 -5.67
N ALA A 636 12.31 15.45 -5.72
CA ALA A 636 13.64 15.79 -5.24
C ALA A 636 13.72 17.23 -4.68
N CYS A 637 14.70 17.48 -3.80
CA CYS A 637 14.93 18.80 -3.22
C CYS A 637 15.36 19.83 -4.26
N LYS A 638 14.77 21.03 -4.18
CA LYS A 638 15.15 22.21 -4.99
C LYS A 638 16.49 22.80 -4.56
N ARG A 639 16.85 22.67 -3.27
CA ARG A 639 18.14 23.15 -2.74
C ARG A 639 19.29 22.24 -3.18
N PRO A 640 20.36 22.76 -3.82
CA PRO A 640 21.55 21.98 -4.13
C PRO A 640 22.19 21.36 -2.89
N ASN A 641 22.85 20.21 -3.06
CA ASN A 641 23.58 19.48 -2.00
C ASN A 641 22.75 19.17 -0.75
N SER A 642 21.42 19.03 -0.87
CA SER A 642 20.52 18.69 0.24
C SER A 642 19.95 17.27 0.12
N PHE A 643 19.49 16.75 1.26
CA PHE A 643 18.81 15.47 1.43
C PHE A 643 17.72 15.63 2.50
N ALA A 644 16.53 15.07 2.29
CA ALA A 644 15.42 15.18 3.23
C ALA A 644 14.81 13.82 3.56
N PHE A 645 14.70 13.54 4.87
CA PHE A 645 13.86 12.47 5.38
C PHE A 645 12.45 13.01 5.58
N ALA A 646 11.51 12.50 4.78
CA ALA A 646 10.08 12.65 4.98
C ALA A 646 9.56 11.28 5.45
N ILE A 647 8.96 11.26 6.63
CA ILE A 647 8.51 10.07 7.34
C ILE A 647 6.99 10.12 7.44
N ASP A 648 6.31 9.08 7.02
CA ASP A 648 4.85 9.06 6.89
C ASP A 648 4.23 8.11 7.92
N ASP A 649 2.99 8.36 8.31
CA ASP A 649 2.26 7.63 9.35
C ASP A 649 3.07 7.48 10.66
N GLY A 650 2.72 6.49 11.49
CA GLY A 650 3.54 6.02 12.59
C GLY A 650 2.76 5.56 13.81
N VAL A 651 3.36 4.62 14.57
CA VAL A 651 2.77 4.14 15.83
C VAL A 651 3.44 4.79 17.06
N PRO A 652 2.68 5.22 18.09
CA PRO A 652 3.21 5.94 19.25
C PRO A 652 4.36 5.24 19.97
N GLU A 653 4.32 3.91 20.03
CA GLU A 653 5.25 3.03 20.73
C GLU A 653 6.68 3.15 20.17
N LEU A 654 6.82 3.46 18.88
CA LEU A 654 8.10 3.59 18.20
C LEU A 654 8.60 5.05 18.12
N ALA A 655 7.71 6.03 18.36
CA ALA A 655 8.02 7.46 18.18
C ALA A 655 9.21 7.93 19.02
N GLN A 656 9.34 7.46 20.26
CA GLN A 656 10.46 7.82 21.15
C GLN A 656 11.80 7.24 20.67
N GLN A 657 11.79 6.05 20.04
CA GLN A 657 12.98 5.47 19.43
C GLN A 657 13.39 6.27 18.18
N VAL A 658 12.43 6.69 17.34
CA VAL A 658 12.68 7.58 16.19
C VAL A 658 13.27 8.92 16.66
N LEU A 659 12.64 9.58 17.62
CA LEU A 659 13.11 10.83 18.22
C LEU A 659 14.53 10.70 18.81
N GLN A 660 14.84 9.58 19.46
CA GLN A 660 16.17 9.30 19.98
C GLN A 660 17.21 9.15 18.85
N ILE A 661 16.91 8.39 17.79
CA ILE A 661 17.84 8.15 16.68
C ILE A 661 18.13 9.45 15.91
N ILE A 662 17.11 10.23 15.54
CA ILE A 662 17.32 11.49 14.79
C ILE A 662 18.00 12.57 15.63
N ARG A 663 17.90 12.49 16.98
CA ARG A 663 18.64 13.32 17.94
C ARG A 663 20.10 12.89 18.05
N GLU A 664 20.39 11.60 18.17
CA GLU A 664 21.77 11.07 18.17
C GLU A 664 22.50 11.39 16.87
N GLU A 665 21.81 11.23 15.75
CA GLU A 665 22.35 11.57 14.43
C GLU A 665 22.33 13.08 14.14
N ASN A 666 21.77 13.91 15.02
CA ASN A 666 21.70 15.37 14.90
C ASN A 666 21.14 15.86 13.53
N ILE A 667 19.95 15.39 13.16
CA ILE A 667 19.25 15.83 11.94
C ILE A 667 17.86 16.39 12.25
N LYS A 668 17.28 17.13 11.30
CA LYS A 668 15.86 17.52 11.31
C LYS A 668 15.14 16.87 10.14
N VAL A 669 14.15 16.03 10.45
CA VAL A 669 13.26 15.37 9.49
C VAL A 669 11.92 16.09 9.36
N THR A 670 11.09 15.64 8.43
CA THR A 670 9.67 16.00 8.28
C THR A 670 8.80 14.79 8.52
N PHE A 671 7.66 14.98 9.19
CA PHE A 671 6.65 13.96 9.37
C PHE A 671 5.37 14.33 8.60
N PHE A 672 4.80 13.40 7.83
CA PHE A 672 3.49 13.54 7.21
C PHE A 672 2.48 12.76 8.03
N THR A 673 1.55 13.47 8.69
CA THR A 673 0.59 12.86 9.62
C THR A 673 -0.79 12.77 9.00
N VAL A 674 -1.48 11.66 9.25
CA VAL A 674 -2.91 11.50 8.98
C VAL A 674 -3.70 12.24 10.05
N GLY A 675 -4.75 12.97 9.66
CA GLY A 675 -5.47 13.88 10.54
C GLY A 675 -6.36 13.20 11.60
N GLN A 676 -7.07 12.11 11.26
CA GLN A 676 -8.01 11.47 12.19
C GLN A 676 -7.35 10.92 13.47
N PRO A 677 -6.20 10.20 13.42
CA PRO A 677 -5.50 9.74 14.62
C PRO A 677 -5.02 10.86 15.55
N LEU A 678 -4.87 12.11 15.07
CA LEU A 678 -4.60 13.24 15.94
C LEU A 678 -5.83 13.59 16.80
N LEU A 679 -7.05 13.43 16.28
CA LEU A 679 -8.26 13.83 16.98
C LEU A 679 -8.57 12.91 18.18
N ASP A 680 -8.37 11.60 18.02
CA ASP A 680 -8.48 10.66 19.14
C ASP A 680 -7.33 10.85 20.14
N ALA A 681 -7.68 10.98 21.43
CA ALA A 681 -6.73 11.10 22.52
C ALA A 681 -6.12 9.74 22.92
N SER A 682 -6.77 8.61 22.60
CA SER A 682 -6.29 7.27 22.93
C SER A 682 -5.00 6.92 22.20
N THR A 683 -4.80 7.46 20.99
CA THR A 683 -3.59 7.27 20.18
C THR A 683 -2.37 7.98 20.77
N ASN A 684 -2.52 8.99 21.64
CA ASN A 684 -1.43 9.85 22.09
C ASN A 684 -0.64 10.60 20.96
N LEU A 685 -0.99 10.46 19.68
CA LEU A 685 -0.20 10.99 18.56
C LEU A 685 -0.12 12.52 18.54
N SER A 686 -1.17 13.21 18.99
CA SER A 686 -1.12 14.67 19.19
C SER A 686 0.05 15.12 20.07
N ASN A 687 0.34 14.38 21.15
CA ASN A 687 1.46 14.70 22.05
C ASN A 687 2.80 14.38 21.40
N VAL A 688 2.90 13.25 20.69
CA VAL A 688 4.09 12.84 19.93
C VAL A 688 4.49 13.89 18.89
N TYR A 689 3.56 14.34 18.04
CA TYR A 689 3.84 15.33 17.02
C TYR A 689 4.10 16.73 17.60
N THR A 690 3.44 17.08 18.72
CA THR A 690 3.78 18.31 19.48
C THR A 690 5.21 18.25 20.01
N GLU A 691 5.68 17.10 20.51
CA GLU A 691 7.06 16.92 20.92
C GLU A 691 8.02 17.04 19.73
N MET A 692 7.72 16.40 18.59
CA MET A 692 8.51 16.52 17.35
C MET A 692 8.65 17.97 16.89
N LEU A 693 7.56 18.74 16.90
CA LEU A 693 7.58 20.18 16.59
C LEU A 693 8.43 20.97 17.60
N SER A 694 8.30 20.70 18.90
CA SER A 694 9.12 21.35 19.94
C SER A 694 10.62 21.08 19.79
N ARG A 695 10.97 19.92 19.21
CA ARG A 695 12.34 19.52 18.87
C ARG A 695 12.83 20.08 17.53
N GLY A 696 12.03 20.89 16.84
CA GLY A 696 12.38 21.60 15.61
C GLY A 696 12.20 20.77 14.33
N HIS A 697 11.50 19.64 14.38
CA HIS A 697 11.08 18.90 13.18
C HIS A 697 9.92 19.61 12.47
N GLN A 698 9.63 19.22 11.24
CA GLN A 698 8.48 19.71 10.49
C GLN A 698 7.35 18.67 10.57
N VAL A 699 6.10 19.12 10.62
CA VAL A 699 4.91 18.26 10.40
C VAL A 699 4.13 18.78 9.20
N ALA A 700 3.56 17.87 8.41
CA ALA A 700 2.93 18.09 7.11
C ALA A 700 1.69 17.18 6.92
N LEU A 701 0.92 17.41 5.86
CA LEU A 701 -0.44 16.87 5.66
C LEU A 701 -0.43 15.52 4.92
N HIS A 702 -1.23 14.56 5.38
CA HIS A 702 -1.34 13.22 4.78
C HIS A 702 -2.78 12.71 4.61
N THR A 703 -3.76 13.62 4.47
CA THR A 703 -5.23 13.38 4.46
C THR A 703 -5.80 12.98 5.81
N PHE A 704 -7.13 12.96 5.93
CA PHE A 704 -7.79 12.72 7.21
C PHE A 704 -7.93 11.24 7.53
N THR A 705 -8.29 10.38 6.56
CA THR A 705 -8.46 8.92 6.75
C THR A 705 -7.56 8.06 5.83
N HIS A 706 -6.48 8.62 5.26
CA HIS A 706 -5.54 7.91 4.39
C HIS A 706 -6.17 7.15 3.17
N PRO A 707 -7.09 7.74 2.37
CA PRO A 707 -7.57 7.13 1.12
C PRO A 707 -6.60 7.31 -0.06
N LYS A 708 -6.62 6.36 -1.01
CA LYS A 708 -6.23 6.64 -2.40
C LYS A 708 -7.15 7.73 -2.97
N MET A 709 -6.64 8.95 -3.07
CA MET A 709 -7.45 10.13 -3.36
C MET A 709 -8.18 10.04 -4.71
N GLU A 710 -7.53 9.60 -5.80
CA GLU A 710 -8.17 9.43 -7.11
C GLU A 710 -9.25 8.35 -7.12
N SER A 711 -9.19 7.36 -6.22
CA SER A 711 -10.23 6.34 -6.05
C SER A 711 -11.49 6.85 -5.35
N LEU A 712 -11.48 8.08 -4.80
CA LEU A 712 -12.68 8.67 -4.20
C LEU A 712 -13.73 8.97 -5.29
N ALA A 713 -14.99 8.64 -5.00
CA ALA A 713 -16.07 8.75 -5.97
C ALA A 713 -16.31 10.19 -6.44
N THR A 714 -16.13 11.18 -5.57
CA THR A 714 -16.41 12.59 -5.87
C THR A 714 -15.26 13.53 -5.52
N THR A 715 -15.30 14.76 -6.03
CA THR A 715 -14.40 15.83 -5.60
C THR A 715 -14.76 16.41 -4.24
N ALA A 716 -15.99 16.24 -3.77
CA ALA A 716 -16.41 16.67 -2.43
C ALA A 716 -15.81 15.77 -1.33
N ASP A 717 -15.66 14.47 -1.59
CA ASP A 717 -14.94 13.55 -0.69
C ASP A 717 -13.46 13.94 -0.60
N MET A 718 -12.83 14.25 -1.74
CA MET A 718 -11.44 14.75 -1.78
C MET A 718 -11.30 16.07 -1.01
N ASP A 719 -12.22 17.01 -1.19
CA ASP A 719 -12.24 18.28 -0.45
C ASP A 719 -12.37 18.04 1.05
N TRP A 720 -13.26 17.13 1.47
CA TRP A 720 -13.46 16.77 2.87
C TRP A 720 -12.19 16.20 3.51
N GLU A 721 -11.52 15.24 2.86
CA GLU A 721 -10.25 14.65 3.33
C GLU A 721 -9.16 15.71 3.54
N ILE A 722 -9.03 16.67 2.62
CA ILE A 722 -8.04 17.75 2.73
C ILE A 722 -8.44 18.73 3.84
N GLN A 723 -9.71 19.13 3.90
CA GLN A 723 -10.20 20.10 4.89
C GLN A 723 -10.18 19.56 6.32
N GLN A 724 -10.53 18.29 6.54
CA GLN A 724 -10.49 17.69 7.88
C GLN A 724 -9.06 17.46 8.37
N ASP A 725 -8.11 17.14 7.48
CA ASP A 725 -6.69 17.03 7.84
C ASP A 725 -6.11 18.39 8.27
N VAL A 726 -6.32 19.43 7.43
CA VAL A 726 -5.95 20.82 7.77
C VAL A 726 -6.58 21.26 9.09
N ALA A 727 -7.87 20.96 9.31
CA ALA A 727 -8.55 21.28 10.56
C ALA A 727 -7.96 20.53 11.77
N ALA A 728 -7.70 19.24 11.65
CA ALA A 728 -7.14 18.42 12.74
C ALA A 728 -5.73 18.85 13.12
N VAL A 729 -4.85 19.08 12.14
CA VAL A 729 -3.48 19.57 12.35
C VAL A 729 -3.49 20.97 12.96
N GLN A 730 -4.33 21.89 12.47
CA GLN A 730 -4.46 23.23 13.04
C GLN A 730 -5.06 23.23 14.46
N GLN A 731 -6.00 22.33 14.75
CA GLN A 731 -6.64 22.17 16.06
C GLN A 731 -5.67 21.57 17.10
N LYS A 732 -4.91 20.53 16.73
CA LYS A 732 -4.10 19.74 17.68
C LYS A 732 -2.64 20.18 17.78
N LEU A 733 -2.05 20.63 16.67
CA LEU A 733 -0.62 20.96 16.58
C LEU A 733 -0.37 22.46 16.37
N HIS A 734 -1.44 23.24 16.15
CA HIS A 734 -1.43 24.70 16.00
C HIS A 734 -0.55 25.24 14.85
N ILE A 735 -0.29 24.41 13.83
CA ILE A 735 0.42 24.78 12.62
C ILE A 735 -0.48 24.76 11.38
N SER A 736 -0.05 25.47 10.33
CA SER A 736 -0.54 25.32 8.97
C SER A 736 0.57 24.79 8.07
N SER A 737 0.25 23.92 7.12
CA SER A 737 1.21 23.41 6.12
C SER A 737 0.66 23.53 4.71
N LYS A 738 1.53 23.88 3.75
CA LYS A 738 1.29 23.74 2.30
C LYS A 738 1.93 22.48 1.71
N TYR A 739 2.68 21.76 2.53
CA TYR A 739 3.33 20.50 2.18
C TYR A 739 2.38 19.34 2.48
N TYR A 740 2.16 18.53 1.45
CA TYR A 740 1.23 17.41 1.45
C TYR A 740 1.87 16.23 0.72
N ARG A 741 1.63 15.00 1.20
CA ARG A 741 1.97 13.76 0.50
C ARG A 741 0.69 12.95 0.29
N PRO A 742 0.44 12.38 -0.90
CA PRO A 742 -0.73 11.55 -1.11
C PRO A 742 -0.50 10.16 -0.49
N PRO A 743 -1.49 9.61 0.25
CA PRO A 743 -1.54 8.19 0.60
C PRO A 743 -1.23 7.29 -0.59
N PHE A 744 -0.46 6.22 -0.36
CA PHE A 744 -0.01 5.26 -1.39
C PHE A 744 0.82 5.88 -2.54
N GLY A 745 1.15 7.18 -2.50
CA GLY A 745 1.69 7.90 -3.65
C GLY A 745 0.67 8.23 -4.75
N ASN A 746 -0.61 7.94 -4.52
CA ASN A 746 -1.72 8.02 -5.47
C ASN A 746 -1.99 9.47 -5.91
N GLU A 747 -1.71 9.80 -7.17
CA GLU A 747 -1.95 11.14 -7.72
C GLU A 747 -2.53 11.11 -9.13
N GLY A 748 -3.27 12.18 -9.44
CA GLY A 748 -3.84 12.44 -10.74
C GLY A 748 -4.34 13.87 -10.83
N ALA A 749 -5.12 14.17 -11.87
CA ALA A 749 -5.59 15.51 -12.12
C ALA A 749 -6.58 16.02 -11.05
N ARG A 750 -7.49 15.17 -10.55
CA ARG A 750 -8.52 15.60 -9.59
C ARG A 750 -7.90 15.95 -8.24
N SER A 751 -7.17 15.02 -7.65
CA SER A 751 -6.48 15.18 -6.36
C SER A 751 -5.56 16.41 -6.35
N ARG A 752 -4.76 16.62 -7.40
CA ARG A 752 -3.85 17.77 -7.53
C ARG A 752 -4.59 19.09 -7.78
N GLN A 753 -5.78 19.08 -8.38
CA GLN A 753 -6.64 20.27 -8.50
C GLN A 753 -7.37 20.59 -7.19
N ARG A 754 -7.90 19.57 -6.48
CA ARG A 754 -8.57 19.78 -5.19
C ARG A 754 -7.59 20.24 -4.12
N LEU A 755 -6.37 19.70 -4.08
CA LEU A 755 -5.34 20.16 -3.16
C LEU A 755 -5.03 21.64 -3.35
N GLU A 756 -4.79 22.10 -4.58
CA GLU A 756 -4.48 23.50 -4.87
C GLU A 756 -5.69 24.44 -4.67
N ALA A 757 -6.92 23.93 -4.86
CA ALA A 757 -8.15 24.69 -4.61
C ALA A 757 -8.43 24.90 -3.10
N ASN A 758 -8.09 23.92 -2.25
CA ASN A 758 -8.25 24.03 -0.79
C ASN A 758 -7.03 24.67 -0.11
N ILE A 759 -5.84 24.51 -0.68
CA ILE A 759 -4.55 25.01 -0.15
C ILE A 759 -3.76 25.68 -1.28
N PRO A 760 -4.04 26.95 -1.61
CA PRO A 760 -3.32 27.65 -2.68
C PRO A 760 -1.81 27.76 -2.40
N GLY A 761 -0.99 27.45 -3.41
CA GLY A 761 0.47 27.33 -3.26
C GLY A 761 0.92 26.01 -2.61
N SER A 762 0.09 24.97 -2.66
CA SER A 762 0.40 23.62 -2.19
C SER A 762 1.60 23.00 -2.92
N GLN A 763 2.21 21.99 -2.33
CA GLN A 763 3.27 21.19 -2.96
C GLN A 763 3.09 19.71 -2.64
N VAL A 764 3.01 18.87 -3.67
CA VAL A 764 2.88 17.42 -3.55
C VAL A 764 4.28 16.82 -3.43
N ILE A 765 4.58 16.29 -2.25
CA ILE A 765 5.91 15.80 -1.87
C ILE A 765 5.91 14.28 -2.04
N HIS A 766 6.47 13.83 -3.15
CA HIS A 766 6.65 12.41 -3.47
C HIS A 766 8.02 11.94 -2.95
N TRP A 767 8.68 10.99 -3.60
CA TRP A 767 10.01 10.50 -3.17
C TRP A 767 10.93 10.10 -4.33
N SER A 768 12.23 10.32 -4.16
CA SER A 768 13.30 9.81 -5.04
C SER A 768 14.15 8.72 -4.36
N VAL A 769 13.77 8.32 -3.14
CA VAL A 769 14.36 7.20 -2.39
C VAL A 769 13.22 6.52 -1.64
N ASP A 770 12.89 5.28 -2.01
CA ASP A 770 11.96 4.44 -1.24
C ASP A 770 12.77 3.46 -0.37
N VAL A 771 12.37 3.29 0.89
CA VAL A 771 12.92 2.20 1.74
C VAL A 771 12.18 0.88 1.51
N GLU A 772 11.06 0.87 0.79
CA GLU A 772 10.21 -0.31 0.54
C GLU A 772 9.83 -1.04 1.84
N ASP A 773 9.60 -0.30 2.93
CA ASP A 773 9.25 -0.85 4.24
C ASP A 773 7.86 -1.49 4.24
N TRP A 774 6.90 -0.86 3.55
CA TRP A 774 5.58 -1.41 3.24
C TRP A 774 5.63 -2.80 2.56
N LEU A 775 6.75 -3.14 1.90
CA LEU A 775 6.98 -4.41 1.23
C LEU A 775 7.87 -5.37 2.06
N TRP A 776 8.92 -4.84 2.72
CA TRP A 776 9.96 -5.66 3.34
C TRP A 776 9.95 -5.69 4.87
N ALA A 777 9.36 -4.72 5.56
CA ALA A 777 9.57 -4.55 7.01
C ALA A 777 9.03 -5.70 7.87
N THR A 778 7.93 -6.32 7.43
CA THR A 778 7.33 -7.52 8.02
C THR A 778 7.73 -8.81 7.30
N SER A 779 8.53 -8.72 6.23
CA SER A 779 9.01 -9.87 5.47
C SER A 779 10.11 -10.65 6.20
N SER A 780 10.43 -11.83 5.68
CA SER A 780 11.59 -12.63 6.10
C SER A 780 12.96 -12.05 5.68
N THR A 781 12.97 -10.95 4.90
CA THR A 781 14.17 -10.28 4.40
C THR A 781 14.12 -8.75 4.66
N PRO A 782 13.91 -8.30 5.91
CA PRO A 782 13.69 -6.88 6.20
C PRO A 782 14.92 -6.01 5.92
N GLN A 783 16.11 -6.62 5.81
CA GLN A 783 17.34 -5.94 5.42
C GLN A 783 17.31 -5.37 3.99
N LYS A 784 16.41 -5.84 3.11
CA LYS A 784 16.25 -5.31 1.75
C LYS A 784 15.87 -3.83 1.72
N GLN A 785 15.31 -3.29 2.82
CA GLN A 785 15.09 -1.84 2.94
C GLN A 785 16.39 -1.04 2.80
N LEU A 786 17.52 -1.58 3.29
CA LEU A 786 18.83 -0.97 3.10
C LEU A 786 19.29 -1.03 1.64
N ASP A 787 18.87 -2.04 0.88
CA ASP A 787 19.29 -2.23 -0.51
C ASP A 787 18.44 -1.39 -1.47
N ALA A 788 17.13 -1.25 -1.22
CA ALA A 788 16.26 -0.25 -1.86
C ALA A 788 16.77 1.18 -1.60
N PHE A 789 17.03 1.52 -0.33
CA PHE A 789 17.60 2.82 0.04
C PHE A 789 18.95 3.09 -0.65
N LYS A 790 19.90 2.14 -0.61
CA LYS A 790 21.19 2.26 -1.31
C LYS A 790 21.00 2.43 -2.82
N ARG A 791 20.15 1.63 -3.46
CA ARG A 791 19.87 1.68 -4.91
C ARG A 791 19.50 3.09 -5.34
N ASP A 792 18.55 3.72 -4.64
CA ASP A 792 18.01 5.01 -5.06
C ASP A 792 18.90 6.19 -4.63
N VAL A 793 19.56 6.10 -3.47
CA VAL A 793 20.62 7.04 -3.09
C VAL A 793 21.79 7.01 -4.08
N ASN A 794 22.19 5.83 -4.57
CA ASN A 794 23.26 5.67 -5.57
C ASN A 794 22.85 6.20 -6.95
N LYS A 795 21.55 6.16 -7.31
CA LYS A 795 21.01 6.89 -8.47
C LYS A 795 21.01 8.41 -8.29
N GLY A 796 21.33 8.91 -7.08
CA GLY A 796 21.41 10.35 -6.78
C GLY A 796 20.22 10.90 -6.00
N GLY A 797 19.21 10.08 -5.66
CA GLY A 797 17.99 10.47 -4.95
C GLY A 797 18.26 11.22 -3.64
N ASN A 798 17.30 12.05 -3.23
CA ASN A 798 17.47 12.91 -2.06
C ASN A 798 16.21 13.28 -1.26
N LEU A 799 15.07 12.68 -1.59
CA LEU A 799 13.81 12.86 -0.86
C LEU A 799 13.26 11.48 -0.53
N VAL A 800 13.29 11.11 0.75
CA VAL A 800 12.96 9.77 1.23
C VAL A 800 11.45 9.64 1.45
N VAL A 801 10.91 8.43 1.29
CA VAL A 801 9.71 7.94 2.00
C VAL A 801 10.12 6.80 2.93
N MET A 802 9.52 6.76 4.12
CA MET A 802 9.57 5.65 5.07
C MET A 802 8.51 5.86 6.15
N HIS A 803 8.14 4.82 6.89
CA HIS A 803 7.11 4.87 7.93
C HIS A 803 7.67 4.42 9.27
N TYR A 804 7.20 5.01 10.39
CA TYR A 804 7.51 4.49 11.74
C TYR A 804 6.43 3.55 12.28
N LEU A 805 5.86 2.73 11.39
CA LEU A 805 4.89 1.67 11.69
C LEU A 805 5.56 0.36 12.15
N TYR A 806 6.83 0.13 11.79
CA TYR A 806 7.50 -1.16 11.95
C TYR A 806 8.80 -1.07 12.77
N PRO A 807 9.02 -1.96 13.77
CA PRO A 807 10.25 -1.96 14.56
C PRO A 807 11.51 -2.20 13.73
N SER A 808 11.44 -3.01 12.67
CA SER A 808 12.55 -3.29 11.76
C SER A 808 13.01 -2.03 11.02
N THR A 809 12.08 -1.25 10.46
CA THR A 809 12.33 0.02 9.77
C THR A 809 12.96 1.05 10.70
N VAL A 810 12.46 1.17 11.94
CA VAL A 810 13.04 2.08 12.95
C VAL A 810 14.43 1.61 13.41
N ASN A 811 14.69 0.30 13.47
CA ASN A 811 16.04 -0.23 13.72
C ASN A 811 17.03 0.07 12.57
N TYR A 812 16.57 0.17 11.32
CA TYR A 812 17.42 0.56 10.18
C TYR A 812 17.54 2.08 9.98
N LEU A 813 16.67 2.91 10.57
CA LEU A 813 16.69 4.37 10.46
C LEU A 813 18.09 4.98 10.67
N LYS A 814 18.83 4.51 11.67
CA LYS A 814 20.19 5.00 11.95
C LYS A 814 21.17 4.73 10.80
N GLN A 815 21.03 3.57 10.14
CA GLN A 815 21.84 3.20 8.99
C GLN A 815 21.44 3.99 7.73
N PHE A 816 20.14 4.21 7.49
CA PHE A 816 19.67 5.08 6.39
C PHE A 816 20.28 6.49 6.52
N ILE A 817 20.24 7.06 7.73
CA ILE A 817 20.80 8.40 8.01
C ILE A 817 22.32 8.43 7.78
N GLN A 818 23.05 7.41 8.23
CA GLN A 818 24.50 7.33 8.04
C GLN A 818 24.89 7.15 6.56
N ILE A 819 24.14 6.36 5.79
CA ILE A 819 24.32 6.22 4.33
C ILE A 819 24.02 7.57 3.64
N ALA A 820 22.95 8.26 4.01
CA ALA A 820 22.64 9.60 3.47
C ALA A 820 23.74 10.62 3.78
N LYS A 821 24.27 10.65 5.01
CA LYS A 821 25.41 11.49 5.40
C LYS A 821 26.68 11.18 4.59
N ALA A 822 26.94 9.92 4.27
CA ALA A 822 28.10 9.51 3.48
C ALA A 822 28.10 10.08 2.05
N THR A 823 26.95 10.57 1.55
CA THR A 823 26.88 11.30 0.27
C THR A 823 27.45 12.73 0.32
N GLY A 824 27.74 13.27 1.51
CA GLY A 824 28.14 14.67 1.71
C GLY A 824 27.01 15.69 1.57
N LYS A 825 25.77 15.27 1.26
CA LYS A 825 24.59 16.14 1.26
C LYS A 825 24.23 16.58 2.68
N GLN A 826 23.71 17.80 2.84
CA GLN A 826 23.16 18.30 4.10
C GLN A 826 21.77 17.70 4.34
N LEU A 827 21.58 17.04 5.48
CA LEU A 827 20.30 16.44 5.88
C LEU A 827 19.40 17.48 6.57
N MET A 828 18.21 17.70 6.02
CA MET A 828 17.32 18.80 6.41
C MET A 828 15.82 18.46 6.23
N ARG A 829 14.96 19.39 6.62
CA ARG A 829 13.49 19.28 6.48
C ARG A 829 13.03 19.54 5.06
N VAL A 830 11.80 19.14 4.72
CA VAL A 830 11.21 19.32 3.39
C VAL A 830 11.06 20.80 3.03
N ASP A 831 10.66 21.67 3.95
CA ASP A 831 10.58 23.11 3.70
C ASP A 831 11.94 23.75 3.36
N GLN A 832 12.99 23.41 4.12
CA GLN A 832 14.37 23.81 3.85
C GLN A 832 14.89 23.25 2.51
N CYS A 833 14.60 21.98 2.22
CA CYS A 833 14.89 21.24 0.98
C CYS A 833 14.19 21.84 -0.26
N MET A 834 12.97 22.34 -0.09
CA MET A 834 12.17 23.01 -1.13
C MET A 834 12.38 24.54 -1.18
N MET A 835 13.32 25.07 -0.39
CA MET A 835 13.69 26.49 -0.33
C MET A 835 12.52 27.42 0.03
N ASP A 836 11.68 27.02 0.99
CA ASP A 836 10.62 27.88 1.51
C ASP A 836 11.22 29.14 2.17
N PRO A 837 10.83 30.38 1.78
CA PRO A 837 11.25 31.60 2.50
C PRO A 837 10.80 31.64 3.96
N ASN A 838 9.79 30.82 4.33
CA ASN A 838 9.31 30.71 5.71
C ASN A 838 10.00 29.60 6.51
N ALA A 839 10.92 28.82 5.91
CA ALA A 839 11.65 27.79 6.63
C ALA A 839 12.64 28.41 7.63
N PRO A 840 12.77 27.86 8.85
CA PRO A 840 13.84 28.18 9.77
C PRO A 840 15.24 28.05 9.13
N PRO A 841 16.22 28.84 9.58
CA PRO A 841 17.62 28.72 9.15
C PRO A 841 18.18 27.29 9.24
N LEU A 842 19.18 27.02 8.40
CA LEU A 842 19.98 25.78 8.42
C LEU A 842 20.92 25.72 9.63
#